data_AF-A0A2V6D4B3-F1
#
_entry.id   AF-A0A2V6D4B3-F1
#
_cell.length_a   1.000
_cell.length_b   1.000
_cell.length_c   1.000
_cell.angle_alpha   90.00
_cell.angle_beta   90.00
_cell.angle_gamma   90.00
#
_symmetry.space_group_name_H-M   'P 1'
#
loop_
_entity.id
_entity.type
_entity.pdbx_description
1 polymer ?
#
loop_
_entity_poly.entity_id
_entity_poly.type
_entity_poly.pdbx_seq_one_letter_code
_entity_poly.pdbx_strand_id
1 'polypeptide(L)'
;AELDLIKHDLPTGMVAGVAYDATAYINDAMHEVFKTLVETLCIVMLVIFLFLGSWRSVLAPIVAIPVSLIGAVFLMQVFGFTLNLLTLLAIVLSVGLVVDDAIVVVENVERHLREGMRGIQAALQGARELVTPIIAMTITLAAVYVPIGLQGGLTGALFREFALTLAGAVCISGIVALTLSPMICSKLLHRGDADKGFSGVINRNFDRFRNAYGRLLDRTLQVRPAVYVVWVGLALLTIPMFKMSKHELAPVEDQGVIFGFIDSPANATVDQLQPYADAAGKVFHSFPETNFSFQITSPDESFGGMVLKPWGVRKQPTSAFVGPVMMGLMQIPGIEMFPIMPPALPGGGFMPVEFYICSTAEPERILELAEQLKMRAMQAGVFRFPPPIDTKIDQPESQIVIDHDKVAMLGLDMKQIGADLSAMVGGNFVNWFNISGRSYRVIPQVQRVDRLNPSQLENMYVTGPNNQLVPLSTIATIQNRTVPRSLSRMQQLNAVRIMGVPTGGLDAALKFLEDEAARTLPKGYLIDYTGESRQLRAEGNKFLPAFALAIVMIFLVLAAQFNSFRDPFIILLGSVPLALFGALLFTFLKMPNPNVTFFTDKWTTTLNIYSQVGLVTLVGLISRNGILIVQFANELQRQGRAKLTAIAEAARTRLRPVLMTSIATIAGHFPLTLVSGPGAAARNSIGLVLVGGMSIGTIFTLFIVPSLYMLLAKEHHEKSLAEAEEEPTAEDIDLTPEYAPALVPDANGNGWKKG
;
A
#
# COMPACT_ATOMS: atom_id res chain seq x y z
N ALA A 1 -29.56 10.23 8.76
CA ALA A 1 -30.74 9.41 9.08
C ALA A 1 -31.21 9.66 10.51
N GLU A 2 -30.60 9.10 11.55
CA GLU A 2 -31.05 9.34 12.93
C GLU A 2 -30.86 10.80 13.38
N LEU A 3 -29.72 11.43 13.06
CA LEU A 3 -29.48 12.84 13.40
C LEU A 3 -30.54 13.77 12.78
N ASP A 4 -31.04 13.45 11.60
CA ASP A 4 -32.05 14.28 10.92
C ASP A 4 -33.43 14.15 11.58
N LEU A 5 -33.77 12.95 12.07
CA LEU A 5 -34.94 12.75 12.91
C LEU A 5 -34.82 13.55 14.22
N ILE A 6 -33.66 13.47 14.89
CA ILE A 6 -33.40 14.24 16.11
C ILE A 6 -33.54 15.73 15.86
N LYS A 7 -33.01 16.26 14.74
CA LYS A 7 -33.12 17.69 14.38
C LYS A 7 -34.57 18.17 14.28
N HIS A 8 -35.50 17.33 13.85
CA HIS A 8 -36.92 17.70 13.78
C HIS A 8 -37.56 17.84 15.16
N ASP A 9 -37.09 17.04 16.12
CA ASP A 9 -37.58 17.04 17.50
C ASP A 9 -36.84 18.03 18.41
N LEU A 10 -35.80 18.71 17.89
CA LEU A 10 -35.04 19.68 18.68
C LEU A 10 -35.91 20.89 19.04
N PRO A 11 -35.87 21.35 20.30
CA PRO A 11 -36.53 22.59 20.70
C PRO A 11 -35.99 23.79 19.91
N THR A 12 -36.84 24.82 19.77
CA THR A 12 -36.48 26.06 19.09
C THR A 12 -35.18 26.64 19.66
N GLY A 13 -34.19 26.91 18.79
CA GLY A 13 -32.90 27.47 19.17
C GLY A 13 -31.76 26.44 19.33
N MET A 14 -32.04 25.13 19.31
CA MET A 14 -31.00 24.10 19.24
C MET A 14 -30.70 23.69 17.81
N VAL A 15 -29.41 23.62 17.47
CA VAL A 15 -28.92 23.12 16.18
C VAL A 15 -27.91 22.02 16.45
N ALA A 16 -28.11 20.84 15.87
CA ALA A 16 -27.16 19.75 15.91
C ALA A 16 -26.43 19.62 14.56
N GLY A 17 -25.12 19.37 14.62
CA GLY A 17 -24.27 19.21 13.44
C GLY A 17 -23.17 18.19 13.70
N VAL A 18 -22.57 17.70 12.62
CA VAL A 18 -21.40 16.80 12.69
C VAL A 18 -20.15 17.64 12.58
N ALA A 19 -19.31 17.61 13.63
CA ALA A 19 -18.08 18.39 13.69
C ALA A 19 -16.97 17.82 12.78
N TYR A 20 -16.88 16.50 12.69
CA TYR A 20 -15.92 15.78 11.87
C TYR A 20 -16.54 14.47 11.38
N ASP A 21 -16.41 14.20 10.09
CA ASP A 21 -16.90 12.97 9.46
C ASP A 21 -15.76 12.30 8.69
N ALA A 22 -15.20 11.24 9.27
CA ALA A 22 -14.16 10.44 8.62
C ALA A 22 -14.66 9.71 7.35
N THR A 23 -15.97 9.47 7.23
CA THR A 23 -16.55 8.78 6.07
C THR A 23 -16.60 9.65 4.83
N ALA A 24 -16.57 10.98 4.98
CA ALA A 24 -16.51 11.92 3.86
C ALA A 24 -15.26 11.67 2.99
N TYR A 25 -14.10 11.47 3.62
CA TYR A 25 -12.87 11.08 2.94
C TYR A 25 -13.03 9.77 2.17
N ILE A 26 -13.65 8.76 2.80
CA ILE A 26 -13.84 7.44 2.18
C ILE A 26 -14.77 7.54 0.96
N ASN A 27 -15.88 8.26 1.08
CA ASN A 27 -16.84 8.45 0.00
C ASN A 27 -16.22 9.21 -1.18
N ASP A 28 -15.49 10.30 -0.93
CA ASP A 28 -14.83 11.06 -1.99
C ASP A 28 -13.68 10.26 -2.62
N ALA A 29 -12.92 9.48 -1.82
CA ALA A 29 -11.92 8.57 -2.34
C ALA A 29 -12.53 7.50 -3.25
N MET A 30 -13.65 6.88 -2.87
CA MET A 30 -14.36 5.93 -3.72
C MET A 30 -14.88 6.58 -5.02
N HIS A 31 -15.43 7.80 -4.93
CA HIS A 31 -15.90 8.53 -6.11
C HIS A 31 -14.76 8.84 -7.08
N GLU A 32 -13.62 9.32 -6.57
CA GLU A 32 -12.44 9.56 -7.38
C GLU A 32 -11.87 8.28 -7.98
N VAL A 33 -11.92 7.14 -7.26
CA VAL A 33 -11.47 5.85 -7.82
C VAL A 33 -12.41 5.39 -8.95
N PHE A 34 -13.73 5.54 -8.81
CA PHE A 34 -14.67 5.22 -9.89
C PHE A 34 -14.48 6.11 -11.11
N LYS A 35 -14.25 7.41 -10.90
CA LYS A 35 -13.89 8.35 -11.98
C LYS A 35 -12.60 7.91 -12.68
N THR A 36 -11.54 7.60 -11.93
CA THR A 36 -10.29 7.09 -12.51
C THR A 36 -10.51 5.80 -13.29
N LEU A 37 -11.36 4.87 -12.81
CA LEU A 37 -11.70 3.65 -13.53
C LEU A 37 -12.29 3.95 -14.91
N VAL A 38 -13.25 4.88 -14.98
CA VAL A 38 -13.89 5.29 -16.24
C VAL A 38 -12.90 5.98 -17.17
N GLU A 39 -12.08 6.89 -16.64
CA GLU A 39 -11.03 7.58 -17.40
C GLU A 39 -10.02 6.59 -17.99
N THR A 40 -9.53 5.65 -17.17
CA THR A 40 -8.65 4.56 -17.59
C THR A 40 -9.31 3.71 -18.68
N LEU A 41 -10.58 3.33 -18.53
CA LEU A 41 -11.30 2.55 -19.53
C LEU A 41 -11.39 3.29 -20.88
N CYS A 42 -11.74 4.58 -20.85
CA CYS A 42 -11.81 5.42 -22.05
C CYS A 42 -10.45 5.58 -22.73
N ILE A 43 -9.38 5.79 -21.95
CA ILE A 43 -8.02 5.95 -22.47
C ILE A 43 -7.53 4.63 -23.09
N VAL A 44 -7.73 3.51 -22.40
CA VAL A 44 -7.37 2.18 -22.94
C VAL A 44 -8.14 1.92 -24.23
N MET A 45 -9.44 2.19 -24.28
CA MET A 45 -10.26 2.04 -25.49
C MET A 45 -9.73 2.90 -26.65
N LEU A 46 -9.39 4.17 -26.38
CA LEU A 46 -8.83 5.08 -27.37
C LEU A 46 -7.49 4.56 -27.91
N VAL A 47 -6.60 4.12 -27.03
CA VAL A 47 -5.28 3.60 -27.43
C VAL A 47 -5.42 2.32 -28.25
N ILE A 48 -6.28 1.37 -27.86
CA ILE A 48 -6.54 0.16 -28.63
C ILE A 48 -7.09 0.52 -30.03
N PHE A 49 -8.00 1.50 -30.11
CA PHE A 49 -8.51 2.01 -31.37
C PHE A 49 -7.42 2.64 -32.24
N LEU A 50 -6.46 3.39 -31.67
CA LEU A 50 -5.34 3.97 -32.40
C LEU A 50 -4.35 2.93 -32.95
N PHE A 51 -4.28 1.73 -32.37
CA PHE A 51 -3.43 0.64 -32.87
C PHE A 51 -4.11 -0.26 -33.90
N LEU A 52 -5.40 -0.59 -33.71
CA LEU A 52 -6.15 -1.47 -34.62
C LEU A 52 -6.80 -0.71 -35.78
N GLY A 53 -7.13 0.57 -35.58
CA GLY A 53 -7.75 1.47 -36.56
C GLY A 53 -9.20 1.14 -36.95
N SER A 54 -9.76 0.05 -36.40
CA SER A 54 -11.08 -0.48 -36.75
C SER A 54 -11.93 -0.66 -35.49
N TRP A 55 -13.13 -0.05 -35.45
CA TRP A 55 -14.04 -0.17 -34.31
C TRP A 55 -14.46 -1.63 -34.06
N ARG A 56 -14.52 -2.45 -35.11
CA ARG A 56 -14.87 -3.88 -35.02
C ARG A 56 -13.78 -4.68 -34.31
N SER A 57 -12.51 -4.40 -34.57
CA SER A 57 -11.38 -5.06 -33.90
C SER A 57 -11.34 -4.71 -32.40
N VAL A 58 -11.75 -3.49 -32.04
CA VAL A 58 -11.72 -2.99 -30.65
C VAL A 58 -12.84 -3.59 -29.79
N LEU A 59 -13.95 -4.05 -30.38
CA LEU A 59 -15.08 -4.63 -29.63
C LEU A 59 -14.69 -5.86 -28.81
N ALA A 60 -13.81 -6.73 -29.31
CA ALA A 60 -13.40 -7.93 -28.58
C ALA A 60 -12.66 -7.59 -27.27
N PRO A 61 -11.61 -6.73 -27.26
CA PRO A 61 -11.00 -6.27 -26.01
C PRO A 61 -11.95 -5.49 -25.11
N ILE A 62 -12.86 -4.66 -25.67
CA ILE A 62 -13.84 -3.91 -24.87
C ILE A 62 -14.75 -4.85 -24.06
N VAL A 63 -15.27 -5.91 -24.69
CA VAL A 63 -16.15 -6.87 -24.01
C VAL A 63 -15.40 -7.71 -22.98
N ALA A 64 -14.10 -7.95 -23.19
CA ALA A 64 -13.29 -8.71 -22.25
C ALA A 64 -13.12 -8.01 -20.89
N ILE A 65 -13.11 -6.66 -20.85
CA ILE A 65 -12.91 -5.89 -19.62
C ILE A 65 -14.05 -6.11 -18.60
N PRO A 66 -15.34 -5.83 -18.91
CA PRO A 66 -16.42 -6.03 -17.95
C PRO A 66 -16.57 -7.49 -17.53
N VAL A 67 -16.41 -8.44 -18.47
CA VAL A 67 -16.54 -9.87 -18.15
C VAL A 67 -15.48 -10.30 -17.13
N SER A 68 -14.23 -9.83 -17.30
CA SER A 68 -13.16 -10.18 -16.37
C SER A 68 -13.29 -9.45 -15.03
N LEU A 69 -13.74 -8.19 -15.02
CA LEU A 69 -14.02 -7.45 -13.78
C LEU A 69 -15.16 -8.08 -12.98
N ILE A 70 -16.26 -8.46 -13.63
CA ILE A 70 -17.37 -9.16 -12.98
C ILE A 70 -16.90 -10.51 -12.44
N GLY A 71 -16.08 -11.24 -13.21
CA GLY A 71 -15.46 -12.48 -12.74
C GLY A 71 -14.54 -12.28 -11.54
N ALA A 72 -13.77 -11.19 -11.50
CA ALA A 72 -12.93 -10.85 -10.35
C ALA A 72 -13.77 -10.56 -9.10
N VAL A 73 -14.86 -9.78 -9.24
CA VAL A 73 -15.79 -9.50 -8.13
C VAL A 73 -16.49 -10.79 -7.66
N PHE A 74 -16.84 -11.69 -8.57
CA PHE A 74 -17.36 -13.01 -8.20
C PHE A 74 -16.35 -13.81 -7.37
N LEU A 75 -15.08 -13.85 -7.78
CA LEU A 75 -14.03 -14.51 -7.01
C LEU A 75 -13.82 -13.85 -5.63
N MET A 76 -13.87 -12.52 -5.56
CA MET A 76 -13.82 -11.80 -4.28
C MET A 76 -14.97 -12.24 -3.35
N GLN A 77 -16.19 -12.36 -3.88
CA GLN A 77 -17.34 -12.82 -3.12
C GLN A 77 -17.16 -14.26 -2.62
N VAL A 78 -16.63 -15.16 -3.46
CA VAL A 78 -16.35 -16.56 -3.09
C VAL A 78 -15.29 -16.65 -1.99
N PHE A 79 -14.27 -15.78 -2.01
CA PHE A 79 -13.23 -15.73 -0.98
C PHE A 79 -13.62 -14.92 0.27
N GLY A 80 -14.82 -14.32 0.29
CA GLY A 80 -15.29 -13.50 1.41
C GLY A 80 -14.57 -12.16 1.55
N PHE A 81 -13.99 -11.63 0.46
CA PHE A 81 -13.35 -10.32 0.46
C PHE A 81 -14.37 -9.20 0.35
N THR A 82 -14.00 -8.04 0.91
CA THR A 82 -14.82 -6.84 0.90
C THR A 82 -14.41 -5.90 -0.22
N LEU A 83 -15.31 -4.99 -0.57
CA LEU A 83 -15.01 -3.91 -1.50
C LEU A 83 -14.49 -2.72 -0.69
N ASN A 84 -13.18 -2.44 -0.83
CA ASN A 84 -12.45 -1.37 -0.16
C ASN A 84 -11.49 -0.65 -1.12
N LEU A 85 -10.83 0.40 -0.65
CA LEU A 85 -9.92 1.22 -1.47
C LEU A 85 -8.78 0.40 -2.13
N LEU A 86 -8.26 -0.63 -1.47
CA LEU A 86 -7.20 -1.49 -2.01
C LEU A 86 -7.72 -2.42 -3.10
N THR A 87 -8.85 -3.09 -2.86
CA THR A 87 -9.48 -3.95 -3.88
C THR A 87 -9.99 -3.16 -5.09
N LEU A 88 -10.49 -1.93 -4.88
CA LEU A 88 -10.84 -1.02 -5.97
C LEU A 88 -9.60 -0.60 -6.77
N LEU A 89 -8.49 -0.31 -6.09
CA LEU A 89 -7.22 -0.05 -6.76
C LEU A 89 -6.78 -1.25 -7.60
N ALA A 90 -6.89 -2.48 -7.07
CA ALA A 90 -6.62 -3.71 -7.81
C ALA A 90 -7.49 -3.82 -9.08
N ILE A 91 -8.78 -3.48 -8.99
CA ILE A 91 -9.70 -3.44 -10.13
C ILE A 91 -9.24 -2.40 -11.18
N VAL A 92 -8.89 -1.18 -10.77
CA VAL A 92 -8.42 -0.13 -11.70
C VAL A 92 -7.14 -0.56 -12.41
N LEU A 93 -6.16 -1.11 -11.67
CA LEU A 93 -4.93 -1.65 -12.24
C LEU A 93 -5.23 -2.79 -13.21
N SER A 94 -6.17 -3.68 -12.85
CA SER A 94 -6.51 -4.84 -13.68
C SER A 94 -7.05 -4.45 -15.06
N VAL A 95 -7.65 -3.27 -15.26
CA VAL A 95 -8.17 -2.85 -16.58
C VAL A 95 -7.07 -2.87 -17.65
N GLY A 96 -5.89 -2.32 -17.34
CA GLY A 96 -4.76 -2.34 -18.26
C GLY A 96 -4.21 -3.74 -18.51
N LEU A 97 -4.32 -4.65 -17.52
CA LEU A 97 -3.79 -6.01 -17.58
C LEU A 97 -4.74 -7.01 -18.24
N VAL A 98 -6.05 -6.77 -18.12
CA VAL A 98 -7.10 -7.64 -18.61
C VAL A 98 -7.26 -7.51 -20.12
N VAL A 99 -7.10 -6.32 -20.70
CA VAL A 99 -7.20 -6.16 -22.16
C VAL A 99 -6.08 -6.86 -22.92
N ASP A 100 -5.00 -7.10 -22.21
CA ASP A 100 -3.68 -7.34 -22.73
C ASP A 100 -3.60 -8.67 -23.49
N ASP A 101 -4.28 -9.72 -22.99
CA ASP A 101 -4.39 -11.02 -23.68
C ASP A 101 -5.39 -10.98 -24.84
N ALA A 102 -6.53 -10.30 -24.66
CA ALA A 102 -7.51 -10.13 -25.71
C ALA A 102 -6.95 -9.35 -26.92
N ILE A 103 -6.14 -8.33 -26.67
CA ILE A 103 -5.43 -7.56 -27.70
C ILE A 103 -4.51 -8.47 -28.52
N VAL A 104 -3.70 -9.30 -27.85
CA VAL A 104 -2.75 -10.18 -28.54
C VAL A 104 -3.48 -11.20 -29.42
N VAL A 105 -4.63 -11.71 -28.96
CA VAL A 105 -5.49 -12.61 -29.76
C VAL A 105 -6.04 -11.90 -30.99
N VAL A 106 -6.61 -10.71 -30.81
CA VAL A 106 -7.20 -9.94 -31.93
C VAL A 106 -6.15 -9.63 -32.99
N GLU A 107 -4.96 -9.16 -32.60
CA GLU A 107 -3.91 -8.86 -33.58
C GLU A 107 -3.41 -10.12 -34.28
N ASN A 108 -3.31 -11.26 -33.59
CA ASN A 108 -2.89 -12.50 -34.24
C ASN A 108 -3.96 -13.02 -35.22
N VAL A 109 -5.24 -12.83 -34.94
CA VAL A 109 -6.32 -13.14 -35.90
C VAL A 109 -6.28 -12.19 -37.09
N GLU A 110 -6.04 -10.90 -36.84
CA GLU A 110 -5.93 -9.89 -37.91
C GLU A 110 -4.74 -10.16 -38.83
N ARG A 111 -3.60 -10.61 -38.28
CA ARG A 111 -2.44 -11.05 -39.07
C ARG A 111 -2.80 -12.17 -40.05
N HIS A 112 -3.46 -13.22 -39.60
CA HIS A 112 -3.86 -14.35 -40.46
C HIS A 112 -4.94 -13.98 -41.48
N LEU A 113 -5.81 -13.02 -41.16
CA LEU A 113 -6.76 -12.47 -42.12
C LEU A 113 -6.05 -11.74 -43.27
N ARG A 114 -4.94 -11.03 -42.99
CA ARG A 114 -4.10 -10.37 -44.00
C ARG A 114 -3.32 -11.35 -44.86
N GLU A 115 -2.86 -12.45 -44.27
CA GLU A 115 -2.24 -13.57 -44.99
C GLU A 115 -3.24 -14.35 -45.86
N GLY A 116 -4.52 -13.97 -45.84
CA GLY A 116 -5.54 -14.47 -46.74
C GLY A 116 -6.39 -15.59 -46.18
N MET A 117 -6.43 -15.86 -44.87
CA MET A 117 -7.34 -16.84 -44.27
C MET A 117 -8.78 -16.32 -44.13
N ARG A 118 -9.78 -17.23 -44.08
CA ARG A 118 -11.20 -16.86 -43.82
C ARG A 118 -11.41 -16.64 -42.32
N GLY A 119 -12.36 -15.78 -41.93
CA GLY A 119 -12.58 -15.34 -40.53
C GLY A 119 -12.53 -16.45 -39.47
N ILE A 120 -13.31 -17.52 -39.64
CA ILE A 120 -13.33 -18.65 -38.69
C ILE A 120 -11.98 -19.39 -38.64
N GLN A 121 -11.35 -19.62 -39.80
CA GLN A 121 -10.05 -20.30 -39.87
C GLN A 121 -8.94 -19.46 -39.26
N ALA A 122 -8.93 -18.14 -39.54
CA ALA A 122 -8.00 -17.19 -38.95
C ALA A 122 -8.16 -17.11 -37.42
N ALA A 123 -9.39 -17.15 -36.92
CA ALA A 123 -9.68 -17.17 -35.48
C ALA A 123 -9.18 -18.44 -34.81
N LEU A 124 -9.44 -19.62 -35.39
CA LEU A 124 -8.99 -20.90 -34.85
C LEU A 124 -7.46 -21.04 -34.88
N GLN A 125 -6.83 -20.69 -35.99
CA GLN A 125 -5.37 -20.74 -36.13
C GLN A 125 -4.71 -19.72 -35.21
N GLY A 126 -5.22 -18.49 -35.20
CA GLY A 126 -4.73 -17.42 -34.35
C GLY A 126 -4.80 -17.74 -32.86
N ALA A 127 -5.88 -18.40 -32.42
CA ALA A 127 -6.03 -18.87 -31.05
C ALA A 127 -5.04 -20.01 -30.73
N ARG A 128 -4.92 -21.03 -31.60
CA ARG A 128 -4.04 -22.20 -31.38
C ARG A 128 -2.58 -21.81 -31.17
N GLU A 129 -2.08 -20.85 -31.94
CA GLU A 129 -0.71 -20.34 -31.79
C GLU A 129 -0.47 -19.61 -30.46
N LEU A 130 -1.54 -19.05 -29.88
CA LEU A 130 -1.47 -18.22 -28.69
C LEU A 130 -1.87 -18.92 -27.40
N VAL A 131 -2.37 -20.16 -27.44
CA VAL A 131 -2.71 -20.93 -26.23
C VAL A 131 -1.54 -20.99 -25.26
N THR A 132 -0.39 -21.50 -25.70
CA THR A 132 0.79 -21.66 -24.84
C THR A 132 1.32 -20.31 -24.34
N PRO A 133 1.53 -19.27 -25.20
CA PRO A 133 1.92 -17.96 -24.73
C PRO A 133 0.95 -17.33 -23.71
N ILE A 134 -0.37 -17.41 -23.94
CA ILE A 134 -1.36 -16.76 -23.05
C ILE A 134 -1.37 -17.44 -21.69
N ILE A 135 -1.43 -18.77 -21.66
CA ILE A 135 -1.33 -19.51 -20.39
C ILE A 135 -0.02 -19.16 -19.66
N ALA A 136 1.07 -18.94 -20.39
CA ALA A 136 2.34 -18.49 -19.81
C ALA A 136 2.21 -17.19 -19.07
N MET A 137 1.68 -16.19 -19.78
CA MET A 137 1.57 -14.83 -19.29
C MET A 137 0.60 -14.78 -18.10
N THR A 138 -0.53 -15.49 -18.17
CA THR A 138 -1.52 -15.57 -17.09
C THR A 138 -0.94 -16.21 -15.83
N ILE A 139 -0.32 -17.40 -15.92
CA ILE A 139 0.24 -18.09 -14.74
C ILE A 139 1.42 -17.31 -14.17
N THR A 140 2.29 -16.75 -15.02
CA THR A 140 3.43 -15.94 -14.58
C THR A 140 2.96 -14.72 -13.78
N LEU A 141 1.96 -13.99 -14.29
CA LEU A 141 1.42 -12.83 -13.61
C LEU A 141 0.68 -13.22 -12.32
N ALA A 142 -0.04 -14.35 -12.29
CA ALA A 142 -0.63 -14.87 -11.05
C ALA A 142 0.43 -15.26 -10.01
N ALA A 143 1.53 -15.90 -10.44
CA ALA A 143 2.61 -16.37 -9.57
C ALA A 143 3.35 -15.22 -8.85
N VAL A 144 3.40 -14.03 -9.47
CA VAL A 144 3.94 -12.80 -8.88
C VAL A 144 3.18 -12.38 -7.62
N TYR A 145 1.87 -12.63 -7.57
CA TYR A 145 1.00 -12.24 -6.46
C TYR A 145 0.91 -13.27 -5.34
N VAL A 146 1.31 -14.52 -5.59
CA VAL A 146 1.26 -15.59 -4.58
C VAL A 146 2.09 -15.26 -3.33
N PRO A 147 3.36 -14.82 -3.42
CA PRO A 147 4.15 -14.45 -2.24
C PRO A 147 3.53 -13.30 -1.44
N ILE A 148 2.93 -12.32 -2.12
CA ILE A 148 2.26 -11.18 -1.48
C ILE A 148 1.00 -11.66 -0.75
N GLY A 149 0.20 -12.52 -1.39
CA GLY A 149 -1.03 -13.07 -0.81
C GLY A 149 -0.81 -13.97 0.40
N LEU A 150 0.39 -14.57 0.52
CA LEU A 150 0.79 -15.42 1.64
C LEU A 150 1.55 -14.67 2.74
N GLN A 151 1.78 -13.36 2.58
CA GLN A 151 2.46 -12.56 3.59
C GLN A 151 1.56 -12.42 4.84
N GLY A 152 2.16 -12.59 6.03
CA GLY A 152 1.49 -12.35 7.31
C GLY A 152 1.69 -10.92 7.83
N GLY A 153 0.98 -10.57 8.91
CA GLY A 153 1.01 -9.23 9.50
C GLY A 153 -0.02 -8.28 8.89
N LEU A 154 0.07 -6.99 9.22
CA LEU A 154 -0.84 -5.95 8.75
C LEU A 154 -0.70 -5.73 7.24
N THR A 155 0.53 -5.58 6.74
CA THR A 155 0.80 -5.45 5.30
C THR A 155 0.24 -6.67 4.55
N GLY A 156 0.45 -7.88 5.08
CA GLY A 156 -0.08 -9.10 4.50
C GLY A 156 -1.61 -9.14 4.43
N ALA A 157 -2.30 -8.80 5.51
CA ALA A 157 -3.76 -8.76 5.55
C ALA A 157 -4.34 -7.76 4.53
N LEU A 158 -3.76 -6.56 4.44
CA LEU A 158 -4.18 -5.50 3.53
C LEU A 158 -3.95 -5.87 2.06
N PHE A 159 -2.79 -6.42 1.73
CA PHE A 159 -2.44 -6.74 0.34
C PHE A 159 -2.89 -8.11 -0.13
N ARG A 160 -3.32 -9.00 0.76
CA ARG A 160 -3.88 -10.30 0.36
C ARG A 160 -5.13 -10.13 -0.51
N GLU A 161 -6.04 -9.27 -0.10
CA GLU A 161 -7.26 -8.99 -0.88
C GLU A 161 -6.90 -8.33 -2.22
N PHE A 162 -5.96 -7.38 -2.21
CA PHE A 162 -5.44 -6.75 -3.42
C PHE A 162 -4.85 -7.78 -4.41
N ALA A 163 -3.94 -8.62 -3.93
CA ALA A 163 -3.17 -9.58 -4.71
C ALA A 163 -4.07 -10.65 -5.34
N LEU A 164 -5.00 -11.21 -4.57
CA LEU A 164 -5.92 -12.24 -5.05
C LEU A 164 -7.00 -11.67 -5.98
N THR A 165 -7.45 -10.44 -5.76
CA THR A 165 -8.38 -9.75 -6.68
C THR A 165 -7.73 -9.56 -8.04
N LEU A 166 -6.49 -9.07 -8.08
CA LEU A 166 -5.78 -8.81 -9.32
C LEU A 166 -5.39 -10.12 -10.03
N ALA A 167 -4.86 -11.11 -9.30
CA ALA A 167 -4.58 -12.44 -9.84
C ALA A 167 -5.85 -13.10 -10.40
N GLY A 168 -6.99 -12.99 -9.68
CA GLY A 168 -8.28 -13.47 -10.14
C GLY A 168 -8.72 -12.79 -11.44
N ALA A 169 -8.63 -11.46 -11.52
CA ALA A 169 -8.98 -10.71 -12.73
C ALA A 169 -8.14 -11.13 -13.95
N VAL A 170 -6.84 -11.33 -13.78
CA VAL A 170 -5.93 -11.79 -14.82
C VAL A 170 -6.25 -13.24 -15.25
N CYS A 171 -6.50 -14.14 -14.30
CA CYS A 171 -6.90 -15.52 -14.60
C CYS A 171 -8.19 -15.59 -15.42
N ILE A 172 -9.21 -14.82 -15.04
CA ILE A 172 -10.46 -14.74 -15.80
C ILE A 172 -10.20 -14.13 -17.19
N SER A 173 -9.35 -13.10 -17.29
CA SER A 173 -8.99 -12.52 -18.58
C SER A 173 -8.34 -13.53 -19.52
N GLY A 174 -7.41 -14.35 -19.04
CA GLY A 174 -6.78 -15.40 -19.85
C GLY A 174 -7.81 -16.39 -20.42
N ILE A 175 -8.80 -16.78 -19.61
CA ILE A 175 -9.92 -17.64 -20.05
C ILE A 175 -10.75 -16.93 -21.12
N VAL A 176 -11.12 -15.67 -20.89
CA VAL A 176 -11.90 -14.85 -21.83
C VAL A 176 -11.14 -14.64 -23.14
N ALA A 177 -9.83 -14.42 -23.09
CA ALA A 177 -8.97 -14.24 -24.24
C ALA A 177 -8.87 -15.51 -25.11
N LEU A 178 -8.89 -16.70 -24.52
CA LEU A 178 -8.83 -17.97 -25.26
C LEU A 178 -10.19 -18.47 -25.75
N THR A 179 -11.29 -17.96 -25.19
CA THR A 179 -12.65 -18.44 -25.48
C THR A 179 -13.50 -17.41 -26.21
N LEU A 180 -13.79 -16.29 -25.56
CA LEU A 180 -14.70 -15.25 -26.03
C LEU A 180 -14.06 -14.41 -27.15
N SER A 181 -12.80 -14.03 -27.01
CA SER A 181 -12.13 -13.16 -28.00
C SER A 181 -12.05 -13.78 -29.40
N PRO A 182 -11.62 -15.05 -29.60
CA PRO A 182 -11.61 -15.68 -30.92
C PRO A 182 -13.02 -15.82 -31.50
N MET A 183 -14.02 -16.11 -30.65
CA MET A 183 -15.41 -16.22 -31.07
C MET A 183 -15.93 -14.89 -31.62
N ILE A 184 -15.73 -13.80 -30.91
CA ILE A 184 -16.12 -12.45 -31.35
C ILE A 184 -15.39 -12.08 -32.64
N CYS A 185 -14.08 -12.30 -32.70
CA CYS A 185 -13.24 -12.05 -33.88
C CYS A 185 -13.77 -12.81 -35.11
N SER A 186 -14.17 -14.08 -34.96
CA SER A 186 -14.65 -14.91 -36.06
C SER A 186 -15.93 -14.38 -36.74
N LYS A 187 -16.75 -13.63 -36.00
CA LYS A 187 -18.02 -13.06 -36.49
C LYS A 187 -17.90 -11.60 -36.94
N LEU A 188 -17.04 -10.81 -36.30
CA LEU A 188 -16.95 -9.37 -36.55
C LEU A 188 -15.89 -8.97 -37.58
N LEU A 189 -14.75 -9.69 -37.64
CA LEU A 189 -13.63 -9.32 -38.52
C LEU A 189 -13.80 -9.91 -39.91
N HIS A 190 -13.70 -9.07 -40.93
CA HIS A 190 -13.80 -9.46 -42.34
C HIS A 190 -12.47 -9.26 -43.08
N ARG A 191 -12.27 -10.04 -44.15
CA ARG A 191 -11.09 -9.89 -45.02
C ARG A 191 -11.06 -8.50 -45.65
N GLY A 192 -9.90 -7.84 -45.60
CA GLY A 192 -9.69 -6.53 -46.19
C GLY A 192 -10.12 -5.35 -45.32
N ASP A 193 -10.59 -5.58 -44.09
CA ASP A 193 -10.87 -4.51 -43.11
C ASP A 193 -9.57 -3.80 -42.66
N ALA A 194 -8.44 -4.54 -42.62
CA ALA A 194 -7.15 -4.02 -42.17
C ALA A 194 -6.47 -3.05 -43.15
N ASP A 195 -6.75 -3.14 -44.45
CA ASP A 195 -6.06 -2.38 -45.49
C ASP A 195 -6.85 -1.14 -45.95
N LYS A 196 -8.04 -0.90 -45.39
CA LYS A 196 -8.95 0.17 -45.77
C LYS A 196 -9.01 1.27 -44.71
N GLY A 197 -9.19 2.52 -45.14
CA GLY A 197 -9.43 3.67 -44.26
C GLY A 197 -8.27 3.96 -43.30
N PHE A 198 -8.61 4.25 -42.04
CA PHE A 198 -7.66 4.62 -40.99
C PHE A 198 -6.71 3.47 -40.60
N SER A 199 -7.20 2.23 -40.55
CA SER A 199 -6.38 1.02 -40.31
C SER A 199 -5.23 0.91 -41.31
N GLY A 200 -5.48 1.15 -42.60
CA GLY A 200 -4.44 1.10 -43.64
C GLY A 200 -3.31 2.13 -43.44
N VAL A 201 -3.65 3.33 -42.96
CA VAL A 201 -2.66 4.39 -42.66
C VAL A 201 -1.79 4.00 -41.47
N ILE A 202 -2.42 3.54 -40.37
CA ILE A 202 -1.71 3.06 -39.18
C ILE A 202 -0.77 1.92 -39.55
N ASN A 203 -1.27 0.94 -40.30
CA ASN A 203 -0.49 -0.21 -40.72
C ASN A 203 0.76 0.18 -41.51
N ARG A 204 0.62 1.05 -42.50
CA ARG A 204 1.75 1.49 -43.32
C ARG A 204 2.77 2.30 -42.53
N ASN A 205 2.31 3.13 -41.60
CA ASN A 205 3.20 3.87 -40.71
C ASN A 205 3.93 2.93 -39.74
N PHE A 206 3.22 1.93 -39.21
CA PHE A 206 3.80 0.93 -38.33
C PHE A 206 4.82 0.06 -39.08
N ASP A 207 4.59 -0.32 -40.33
CA ASP A 207 5.55 -1.08 -41.13
C ASP A 207 6.85 -0.29 -41.35
N ARG A 208 6.76 1.03 -41.55
CA ARG A 208 7.95 1.92 -41.57
C ARG A 208 8.69 1.89 -40.23
N PHE A 209 7.96 1.96 -39.13
CA PHE A 209 8.52 1.90 -37.79
C PHE A 209 9.17 0.53 -37.50
N ARG A 210 8.52 -0.58 -37.87
CA ARG A 210 9.05 -1.94 -37.78
C ARG A 210 10.34 -2.08 -38.57
N ASN A 211 10.40 -1.54 -39.78
CA ASN A 211 11.61 -1.60 -40.61
C ASN A 211 12.74 -0.72 -40.04
N ALA A 212 12.41 0.42 -39.41
CA ALA A 212 13.40 1.24 -38.70
C ALA A 212 13.94 0.52 -37.45
N TYR A 213 13.05 -0.05 -36.63
CA TYR A 213 13.43 -0.89 -35.49
C TYR A 213 14.29 -2.07 -35.93
N GLY A 214 13.91 -2.79 -37.00
CA GLY A 214 14.67 -3.92 -37.52
C GLY A 214 16.10 -3.53 -37.91
N ARG A 215 16.29 -2.39 -38.57
CA ARG A 215 17.63 -1.85 -38.90
C ARG A 215 18.44 -1.48 -37.66
N LEU A 216 17.79 -0.91 -36.64
CA LEU A 216 18.46 -0.56 -35.38
C LEU A 216 18.84 -1.81 -34.60
N LEU A 217 17.93 -2.78 -34.50
CA LEU A 217 18.16 -4.07 -33.86
C LEU A 217 19.30 -4.83 -34.51
N ASP A 218 19.39 -4.86 -35.83
CA ASP A 218 20.50 -5.52 -36.54
C ASP A 218 21.85 -4.90 -36.17
N ARG A 219 21.93 -3.56 -36.05
CA ARG A 219 23.13 -2.87 -35.56
C ARG A 219 23.43 -3.22 -34.11
N THR A 220 22.42 -3.19 -33.24
CA THR A 220 22.55 -3.56 -31.83
C THR A 220 23.06 -5.01 -31.67
N LEU A 221 22.57 -5.93 -32.50
CA LEU A 221 23.00 -7.33 -32.56
C LEU A 221 24.41 -7.51 -33.17
N GLN A 222 24.95 -6.53 -33.88
CA GLN A 222 26.35 -6.53 -34.31
C GLN A 222 27.29 -6.01 -33.22
N VAL A 223 26.85 -5.03 -32.42
CA VAL A 223 27.64 -4.40 -31.34
C VAL A 223 27.26 -4.95 -29.95
N ARG A 224 27.12 -6.27 -29.83
CA ARG A 224 26.65 -6.95 -28.60
C ARG A 224 27.47 -6.61 -27.34
N PRO A 225 28.82 -6.51 -27.39
CA PRO A 225 29.59 -6.19 -26.20
C PRO A 225 29.21 -4.83 -25.59
N ALA A 226 28.91 -3.82 -26.40
CA ALA A 226 28.47 -2.52 -25.90
C ALA A 226 27.10 -2.62 -25.22
N VAL A 227 26.18 -3.44 -25.76
CA VAL A 227 24.86 -3.69 -25.16
C VAL A 227 25.01 -4.37 -23.79
N TYR A 228 25.93 -5.32 -23.66
CA TYR A 228 26.20 -5.96 -22.37
C TYR A 228 26.78 -4.97 -21.35
N VAL A 229 27.68 -4.08 -21.76
CA VAL A 229 28.22 -3.03 -20.88
C VAL A 229 27.10 -2.10 -20.38
N VAL A 230 26.23 -1.64 -21.28
CA VAL A 230 25.07 -0.80 -20.90
C VAL A 230 24.13 -1.56 -19.98
N TRP A 231 23.82 -2.83 -20.28
CA TRP A 231 22.97 -3.67 -19.45
C TRP A 231 23.55 -3.85 -18.04
N VAL A 232 24.83 -4.23 -17.91
CA VAL A 232 25.50 -4.36 -16.60
C VAL A 232 25.52 -3.02 -15.88
N GLY A 233 25.85 -1.93 -16.57
CA GLY A 233 25.88 -0.59 -15.98
C GLY A 233 24.53 -0.16 -15.39
N LEU A 234 23.46 -0.30 -16.17
CA LEU A 234 22.10 0.02 -15.70
C LEU A 234 21.64 -0.91 -14.58
N ALA A 235 21.95 -2.21 -14.67
CA ALA A 235 21.63 -3.18 -13.62
C ALA A 235 22.36 -2.84 -12.32
N LEU A 236 23.64 -2.47 -12.36
CA LEU A 236 24.40 -2.09 -11.18
C LEU A 236 23.91 -0.77 -10.56
N LEU A 237 23.45 0.18 -11.37
CA LEU A 237 22.88 1.45 -10.88
C LEU A 237 21.62 1.26 -10.04
N THR A 238 20.89 0.15 -10.19
CA THR A 238 19.72 -0.13 -9.34
C THR A 238 20.08 -0.26 -7.86
N ILE A 239 21.30 -0.74 -7.54
CA ILE A 239 21.76 -0.96 -6.16
C ILE A 239 21.87 0.36 -5.36
N PRO A 240 22.65 1.37 -5.81
CA PRO A 240 22.70 2.66 -5.11
C PRO A 240 21.34 3.36 -5.14
N MET A 241 20.57 3.26 -6.23
CA MET A 241 19.24 3.86 -6.31
C MET A 241 18.29 3.31 -5.24
N PHE A 242 18.28 1.99 -5.03
CA PHE A 242 17.49 1.36 -3.97
C PHE A 242 17.97 1.78 -2.57
N LYS A 243 19.28 1.75 -2.31
CA LYS A 243 19.85 2.07 -0.99
C LYS A 243 19.68 3.55 -0.59
N MET A 244 19.72 4.47 -1.56
CA MET A 244 19.63 5.91 -1.30
C MET A 244 18.21 6.47 -1.36
N SER A 245 17.22 5.69 -1.84
CA SER A 245 15.82 6.10 -1.87
C SER A 245 15.24 6.21 -0.46
N LYS A 246 14.37 7.21 -0.22
CA LYS A 246 13.68 7.38 1.06
C LYS A 246 12.66 6.25 1.28
N HIS A 247 12.74 5.59 2.43
CA HIS A 247 11.81 4.53 2.85
C HIS A 247 10.76 5.10 3.79
N GLU A 248 9.50 4.73 3.57
CA GLU A 248 8.38 4.98 4.47
C GLU A 248 7.38 3.83 4.38
N LEU A 249 6.53 3.65 5.39
CA LEU A 249 5.57 2.54 5.37
C LEU A 249 4.47 2.78 4.32
N ALA A 250 3.76 3.90 4.45
CA ALA A 250 2.75 4.36 3.52
C ALA A 250 2.87 5.89 3.38
N PRO A 251 2.56 6.45 2.19
CA PRO A 251 2.55 7.89 2.02
C PRO A 251 1.40 8.51 2.82
N VAL A 252 1.65 9.63 3.49
CA VAL A 252 0.63 10.35 4.26
C VAL A 252 -0.48 10.85 3.32
N GLU A 253 -1.71 10.43 3.59
CA GLU A 253 -2.86 10.81 2.79
C GLU A 253 -3.45 12.16 3.22
N ASP A 254 -4.02 12.85 2.24
CA ASP A 254 -4.78 14.06 2.52
C ASP A 254 -6.23 13.70 2.88
N GLN A 255 -6.51 13.59 4.17
CA GLN A 255 -7.86 13.32 4.72
C GLN A 255 -8.67 14.61 4.99
N GLY A 256 -8.17 15.79 4.63
CA GLY A 256 -8.89 17.05 4.80
C GLY A 256 -9.03 17.52 6.26
N VAL A 257 -8.27 16.95 7.20
CA VAL A 257 -8.30 17.32 8.61
C VAL A 257 -6.89 17.41 9.19
N ILE A 258 -6.69 18.37 10.09
CA ILE A 258 -5.51 18.48 10.96
C ILE A 258 -6.02 18.40 12.40
N PHE A 259 -5.54 17.44 13.16
CA PHE A 259 -5.80 17.36 14.59
C PHE A 259 -4.76 18.15 15.35
N GLY A 260 -5.13 18.73 16.48
CA GLY A 260 -4.20 19.31 17.43
C GLY A 260 -4.47 18.77 18.82
N PHE A 261 -3.42 18.25 19.44
CA PHE A 261 -3.44 17.77 20.82
C PHE A 261 -2.83 18.85 21.69
N ILE A 262 -3.57 19.25 22.72
CA ILE A 262 -3.17 20.28 23.67
C ILE A 262 -2.63 19.57 24.90
N ASP A 263 -1.38 19.86 25.21
CA ASP A 263 -0.71 19.50 26.45
C ASP A 263 -0.80 20.69 27.42
N SER A 264 -1.57 20.49 28.49
CA SER A 264 -1.85 21.51 29.52
C SER A 264 -0.97 21.32 30.76
N PRO A 265 -0.76 22.38 31.56
CA PRO A 265 -0.22 22.24 32.90
C PRO A 265 -1.10 21.35 33.80
N ALA A 266 -0.47 20.55 34.67
CA ALA A 266 -1.13 19.53 35.50
C ALA A 266 -2.18 20.08 36.49
N ASN A 267 -2.09 21.37 36.81
CA ASN A 267 -2.97 22.07 37.74
C ASN A 267 -3.95 23.02 37.03
N ALA A 268 -4.05 22.95 35.70
CA ALA A 268 -4.93 23.81 34.94
C ALA A 268 -6.39 23.36 35.07
N THR A 269 -7.28 24.31 35.34
CA THR A 269 -8.73 24.09 35.31
C THR A 269 -9.28 24.32 33.91
N VAL A 270 -10.45 23.74 33.59
CA VAL A 270 -11.15 24.02 32.32
C VAL A 270 -11.37 25.53 32.13
N ASP A 271 -11.75 26.25 33.20
CA ASP A 271 -11.95 27.70 33.17
C ASP A 271 -10.67 28.47 32.81
N GLN A 272 -9.50 27.98 33.23
CA GLN A 272 -8.20 28.56 32.86
C GLN A 272 -7.77 28.18 31.44
N LEU A 273 -8.13 26.99 30.96
CA LEU A 273 -7.78 26.51 29.62
C LEU A 273 -8.65 27.13 28.53
N GLN A 274 -9.90 27.51 28.84
CA GLN A 274 -10.86 28.01 27.87
C GLN A 274 -10.32 29.19 27.01
N PRO A 275 -9.69 30.24 27.57
CA PRO A 275 -9.18 31.34 26.75
C PRO A 275 -8.05 30.92 25.80
N TYR A 276 -7.23 29.95 26.19
CA TYR A 276 -6.14 29.41 25.36
C TYR A 276 -6.69 28.48 24.27
N ALA A 277 -7.71 27.68 24.59
CA ALA A 277 -8.44 26.89 23.61
C ALA A 277 -9.12 27.79 22.57
N ASP A 278 -9.80 28.85 23.00
CA ASP A 278 -10.43 29.84 22.12
C ASP A 278 -9.38 30.54 21.22
N ALA A 279 -8.19 30.82 21.74
CA ALA A 279 -7.08 31.36 20.95
C ALA A 279 -6.62 30.34 19.87
N ALA A 280 -6.49 29.06 20.21
CA ALA A 280 -6.19 28.01 19.24
C ALA A 280 -7.31 27.87 18.18
N GLY A 281 -8.57 28.05 18.58
CA GLY A 281 -9.72 28.04 17.68
C GLY A 281 -9.66 29.18 16.67
N LYS A 282 -9.25 30.38 17.12
CA LYS A 282 -9.00 31.52 16.23
C LYS A 282 -7.86 31.26 15.25
N VAL A 283 -6.80 30.56 15.66
CA VAL A 283 -5.73 30.14 14.75
C VAL A 283 -6.27 29.23 13.65
N PHE A 284 -7.06 28.20 14.01
CA PHE A 284 -7.68 27.32 13.02
C PHE A 284 -8.63 28.07 12.07
N HIS A 285 -9.39 29.05 12.57
CA HIS A 285 -10.29 29.87 11.76
C HIS A 285 -9.59 30.98 10.96
N SER A 286 -8.30 31.24 11.19
CA SER A 286 -7.56 32.28 10.46
C SER A 286 -7.34 31.93 8.98
N PHE A 287 -7.46 30.65 8.63
CA PHE A 287 -7.31 30.16 7.26
C PHE A 287 -8.65 30.16 6.50
N PRO A 288 -8.76 30.84 5.34
CA PRO A 288 -9.97 30.84 4.52
C PRO A 288 -10.41 29.44 4.07
N GLU A 289 -9.48 28.49 4.00
CA GLU A 289 -9.72 27.10 3.62
C GLU A 289 -10.32 26.25 4.73
N THR A 290 -10.41 26.76 5.96
CA THR A 290 -11.09 26.08 7.07
C THR A 290 -12.59 26.06 6.85
N ASN A 291 -13.19 24.88 6.90
CA ASN A 291 -14.63 24.68 6.83
C ASN A 291 -15.24 24.65 8.24
N PHE A 292 -14.61 23.90 9.15
CA PHE A 292 -15.08 23.74 10.53
C PHE A 292 -13.88 23.58 11.46
N SER A 293 -14.02 24.01 12.71
CA SER A 293 -13.08 23.66 13.78
C SER A 293 -13.85 23.13 14.97
N PHE A 294 -13.26 22.19 15.69
CA PHE A 294 -13.86 21.62 16.89
C PHE A 294 -12.80 21.49 17.96
N GLN A 295 -13.25 21.56 19.22
CA GLN A 295 -12.39 21.47 20.39
C GLN A 295 -13.16 20.81 21.53
N ILE A 296 -12.45 19.97 22.27
CA ILE A 296 -12.88 19.31 23.49
C ILE A 296 -11.84 19.71 24.54
N THR A 297 -12.27 20.50 25.51
CA THR A 297 -11.40 21.01 26.57
C THR A 297 -11.66 20.24 27.85
N SER A 298 -10.64 19.57 28.36
CA SER A 298 -10.64 18.87 29.65
C SER A 298 -9.42 19.28 30.47
N PRO A 299 -9.43 19.12 31.81
CA PRO A 299 -8.29 19.48 32.66
C PRO A 299 -6.98 18.78 32.26
N ASP A 300 -7.06 17.48 31.98
CA ASP A 300 -5.88 16.62 31.83
C ASP A 300 -5.42 16.50 30.37
N GLU A 301 -6.37 16.49 29.43
CA GLU A 301 -6.11 16.39 27.99
C GLU A 301 -7.16 17.19 27.23
N SER A 302 -6.70 18.01 26.28
CA SER A 302 -7.58 18.76 25.40
C SER A 302 -7.26 18.43 23.95
N PHE A 303 -8.30 18.27 23.14
CA PHE A 303 -8.20 17.83 21.76
C PHE A 303 -8.96 18.79 20.86
N GLY A 304 -8.41 19.09 19.69
CA GLY A 304 -9.12 19.89 18.70
C GLY A 304 -8.70 19.54 17.30
N GLY A 305 -9.34 20.19 16.34
CA GLY A 305 -8.98 19.99 14.95
C GLY A 305 -9.53 21.07 14.04
N MET A 306 -8.86 21.17 12.89
CA MET A 306 -9.22 22.01 11.76
C MET A 306 -9.65 21.11 10.61
N VAL A 307 -10.93 21.16 10.26
CA VAL A 307 -11.49 20.48 9.09
C VAL A 307 -11.47 21.45 7.92
N LEU A 308 -10.77 21.06 6.86
CA LEU A 308 -10.60 21.87 5.66
C LEU A 308 -11.79 21.70 4.71
N LYS A 309 -11.94 22.66 3.80
CA LYS A 309 -12.91 22.59 2.70
C LYS A 309 -12.60 21.41 1.76
N PRO A 310 -13.61 20.89 1.04
CA PRO A 310 -13.43 19.77 0.11
C PRO A 310 -12.32 20.01 -0.92
N TRP A 311 -11.67 18.93 -1.36
CA TRP A 311 -10.49 18.96 -2.24
C TRP A 311 -10.70 19.72 -3.56
N GLY A 312 -11.92 19.79 -4.11
CA GLY A 312 -12.22 20.53 -5.34
C GLY A 312 -12.28 22.06 -5.19
N VAL A 313 -12.43 22.57 -3.95
CA VAL A 313 -12.56 24.01 -3.67
C VAL A 313 -11.21 24.64 -3.30
N ARG A 314 -10.34 23.88 -2.63
CA ARG A 314 -9.03 24.36 -2.17
C ARG A 314 -7.93 24.06 -3.17
N LYS A 315 -6.93 24.96 -3.24
CA LYS A 315 -5.78 24.83 -4.16
C LYS A 315 -4.59 24.10 -3.54
N GLN A 316 -4.51 24.04 -2.22
CA GLN A 316 -3.37 23.50 -1.49
C GLN A 316 -3.75 22.22 -0.72
N PRO A 317 -2.84 21.24 -0.66
CA PRO A 317 -3.05 20.03 0.14
C PRO A 317 -2.98 20.34 1.63
N THR A 318 -3.51 19.44 2.46
CA THR A 318 -3.60 19.62 3.92
C THR A 318 -2.21 19.76 4.55
N SER A 319 -1.22 19.04 4.02
CA SER A 319 0.18 19.10 4.46
C SER A 319 0.79 20.49 4.37
N ALA A 320 0.31 21.35 3.45
CA ALA A 320 0.79 22.72 3.31
C ALA A 320 0.37 23.62 4.48
N PHE A 321 -0.75 23.31 5.14
CA PHE A 321 -1.28 24.10 6.26
C PHE A 321 -0.66 23.71 7.61
N VAL A 322 -0.08 22.51 7.74
CA VAL A 322 0.49 22.03 9.01
C VAL A 322 1.58 22.98 9.55
N GLY A 323 2.49 23.46 8.69
CA GLY A 323 3.55 24.39 9.09
C GLY A 323 3.03 25.75 9.55
N PRO A 324 2.22 26.46 8.74
CA PRO A 324 1.57 27.71 9.14
C PRO A 324 0.71 27.59 10.41
N VAL A 325 -0.08 26.52 10.53
CA VAL A 325 -0.88 26.24 11.73
C VAL A 325 0.03 26.05 12.94
N MET A 326 1.11 25.27 12.81
CA MET A 326 2.09 25.07 13.89
C MET A 326 2.71 26.39 14.36
N MET A 327 3.09 27.28 13.43
CA MET A 327 3.62 28.60 13.79
C MET A 327 2.61 29.47 14.55
N GLY A 328 1.33 29.41 14.19
CA GLY A 328 0.26 30.13 14.90
C GLY A 328 0.00 29.54 16.29
N LEU A 329 0.00 28.22 16.42
CA LEU A 329 -0.23 27.53 17.69
C LEU A 329 0.93 27.72 18.69
N MET A 330 2.18 27.74 18.22
CA MET A 330 3.36 27.98 19.08
C MET A 330 3.41 29.40 19.68
N GLN A 331 2.60 30.35 19.19
CA GLN A 331 2.52 31.70 19.74
C GLN A 331 1.58 31.80 20.95
N ILE A 332 0.80 30.75 21.25
CA ILE A 332 -0.15 30.76 22.37
C ILE A 332 0.61 30.43 23.66
N PRO A 333 0.77 31.39 24.59
CA PRO A 333 1.41 31.09 25.86
C PRO A 333 0.49 30.20 26.72
N GLY A 334 1.05 29.33 27.53
CA GLY A 334 0.31 28.57 28.56
C GLY A 334 -0.20 27.19 28.14
N ILE A 335 -0.21 26.87 26.84
CA ILE A 335 -0.49 25.52 26.34
C ILE A 335 0.49 25.13 25.22
N GLU A 336 0.76 23.85 25.06
CA GLU A 336 1.50 23.33 23.89
C GLU A 336 0.53 22.56 23.00
N MET A 337 0.31 23.02 21.76
CA MET A 337 -0.57 22.34 20.80
C MET A 337 0.18 21.90 19.55
N PHE A 338 0.17 20.59 19.28
CA PHE A 338 0.90 20.01 18.16
C PHE A 338 -0.05 19.61 17.03
N PRO A 339 0.03 20.24 15.84
CA PRO A 339 -0.81 19.88 14.71
C PRO A 339 -0.27 18.62 14.02
N ILE A 340 -1.11 17.60 13.91
CA ILE A 340 -0.79 16.34 13.26
C ILE A 340 -1.85 15.96 12.23
N MET A 341 -1.42 15.32 11.15
CA MET A 341 -2.33 14.69 10.19
C MET A 341 -2.61 13.26 10.63
N PRO A 342 -3.81 12.72 10.35
CA PRO A 342 -4.10 11.31 10.62
C PRO A 342 -3.13 10.39 9.86
N PRO A 343 -2.78 9.22 10.43
CA PRO A 343 -1.94 8.24 9.74
C PRO A 343 -2.64 7.67 8.51
N ALA A 344 -1.84 7.22 7.53
CA ALA A 344 -2.36 6.67 6.27
C ALA A 344 -2.93 5.25 6.43
N LEU A 345 -2.40 4.49 7.39
CA LEU A 345 -2.87 3.16 7.73
C LEU A 345 -3.50 3.18 9.12
N PRO A 346 -4.58 2.39 9.34
CA PRO A 346 -5.11 2.22 10.68
C PRO A 346 -4.05 1.58 11.58
N GLY A 347 -3.84 2.16 12.75
CA GLY A 347 -2.85 1.70 13.72
C GLY A 347 -3.22 2.16 15.13
N GLY A 348 -2.60 1.53 16.13
CA GLY A 348 -2.84 1.86 17.54
C GLY A 348 -2.07 3.08 18.06
N GLY A 349 -1.47 3.87 17.17
CA GLY A 349 -0.60 5.01 17.53
C GLY A 349 -1.09 6.32 16.95
N PHE A 350 -0.78 7.42 17.64
CA PHE A 350 -1.23 8.77 17.27
C PHE A 350 -0.16 9.58 16.51
N MET A 351 1.11 9.25 16.71
CA MET A 351 2.24 9.86 16.01
C MET A 351 3.05 8.82 15.25
N PRO A 352 3.79 9.20 14.19
CA PRO A 352 4.58 8.25 13.41
C PRO A 352 5.65 7.54 14.24
N VAL A 353 6.35 8.27 15.11
CA VAL A 353 7.33 7.72 16.05
C VAL A 353 6.65 7.46 17.39
N GLU A 354 6.68 6.20 17.84
CA GLU A 354 6.30 5.78 19.19
C GLU A 354 7.34 4.79 19.72
N PHE A 355 8.20 5.29 20.60
CA PHE A 355 9.36 4.58 21.13
C PHE A 355 9.24 4.42 22.64
N TYR A 356 9.26 3.18 23.12
CA TYR A 356 9.13 2.85 24.54
C TYR A 356 10.48 2.43 25.12
N ILE A 357 10.81 2.99 26.28
CA ILE A 357 11.89 2.51 27.14
C ILE A 357 11.23 1.75 28.29
N CYS A 358 11.49 0.46 28.38
CA CYS A 358 10.87 -0.45 29.35
C CYS A 358 11.90 -0.97 30.35
N SER A 359 11.56 -1.01 31.64
CA SER A 359 12.42 -1.60 32.67
C SER A 359 11.62 -2.03 33.91
N THR A 360 12.25 -2.81 34.77
CA THR A 360 11.77 -3.08 36.15
C THR A 360 12.14 -1.94 37.12
N ALA A 361 12.93 -0.96 36.67
CA ALA A 361 13.28 0.21 37.45
C ALA A 361 12.06 1.10 37.78
N GLU A 362 12.23 1.94 38.80
CA GLU A 362 11.29 3.02 39.15
C GLU A 362 11.05 3.95 37.95
N PRO A 363 9.80 4.39 37.67
CA PRO A 363 9.45 5.24 36.53
C PRO A 363 10.28 6.53 36.44
N GLU A 364 10.64 7.12 37.58
CA GLU A 364 11.48 8.33 37.69
C GLU A 364 12.80 8.14 36.96
N ARG A 365 13.44 6.98 37.18
CA ARG A 365 14.74 6.68 36.58
C ARG A 365 14.64 6.46 35.09
N ILE A 366 13.54 5.85 34.63
CA ILE A 366 13.27 5.65 33.19
C ILE A 366 13.01 7.02 32.54
N LEU A 367 12.28 7.91 33.20
CA LEU A 367 11.99 9.27 32.73
C LEU A 367 13.25 10.11 32.58
N GLU A 368 14.17 10.07 33.55
CA GLU A 368 15.46 10.76 33.45
C GLU A 368 16.24 10.35 32.19
N LEU A 369 16.27 9.05 31.89
CA LEU A 369 16.93 8.53 30.69
C LEU A 369 16.18 8.94 29.42
N ALA A 370 14.84 8.91 29.44
CA ALA A 370 14.02 9.35 28.31
C ALA A 370 14.23 10.84 27.99
N GLU A 371 14.29 11.71 29.00
CA GLU A 371 14.59 13.14 28.83
C GLU A 371 16.02 13.36 28.27
N GLN A 372 17.01 12.58 28.72
CA GLN A 372 18.35 12.63 28.12
C GLN A 372 18.34 12.26 26.63
N LEU A 373 17.61 11.21 26.25
CA LEU A 373 17.45 10.82 24.85
C LEU A 373 16.71 11.91 24.04
N LYS A 374 15.63 12.47 24.58
CA LYS A 374 14.89 13.59 23.98
C LYS A 374 15.79 14.79 23.71
N MET A 375 16.61 15.19 24.69
CA MET A 375 17.53 16.31 24.54
C MET A 375 18.55 16.07 23.41
N ARG A 376 19.10 14.86 23.29
CA ARG A 376 20.01 14.52 22.17
C ARG A 376 19.29 14.50 20.83
N ALA A 377 18.07 13.98 20.77
CA ALA A 377 17.26 13.98 19.56
C ALA A 377 16.90 15.40 19.09
N MET A 378 16.65 16.32 20.04
CA MET A 378 16.45 17.74 19.77
C MET A 378 17.72 18.40 19.23
N GLN A 379 18.88 18.15 19.85
CA GLN A 379 20.17 18.68 19.38
C GLN A 379 20.54 18.19 17.97
N ALA A 380 20.18 16.95 17.64
CA ALA A 380 20.39 16.38 16.31
C ALA A 380 19.34 16.80 15.27
N GLY A 381 18.29 17.52 15.65
CA GLY A 381 17.23 17.97 14.72
C GLY A 381 16.41 16.84 14.12
N VAL A 382 16.25 15.72 14.85
CA VAL A 382 15.58 14.50 14.35
C VAL A 382 14.04 14.67 14.29
N PHE A 383 13.48 15.51 15.14
CA PHE A 383 12.05 15.77 15.24
C PHE A 383 11.68 17.19 14.85
N ARG A 384 10.49 17.38 14.27
CA ARG A 384 9.99 18.71 13.84
C ARG A 384 9.72 19.65 15.00
N PHE A 385 9.35 19.08 16.14
CA PHE A 385 9.08 19.75 17.40
C PHE A 385 9.64 18.91 18.55
N PRO A 386 9.82 19.47 19.75
CA PRO A 386 10.27 18.70 20.92
C PRO A 386 9.40 17.45 21.09
N PRO A 387 9.98 16.23 21.07
CA PRO A 387 9.18 15.01 21.12
C PRO A 387 8.49 14.91 22.48
N PRO A 388 7.15 14.84 22.55
CA PRO A 388 6.45 14.72 23.82
C PRO A 388 6.73 13.36 24.47
N ILE A 389 6.80 13.40 25.81
CA ILE A 389 6.91 12.23 26.68
C ILE A 389 5.60 12.09 27.44
N ASP A 390 5.05 10.87 27.51
CA ASP A 390 3.78 10.60 28.17
C ASP A 390 3.85 10.68 29.70
N THR A 391 4.93 10.17 30.28
CA THR A 391 5.14 10.17 31.74
C THR A 391 5.70 11.51 32.21
N LYS A 392 4.97 12.20 33.08
CA LYS A 392 5.37 13.47 33.71
C LYS A 392 5.16 13.41 35.22
N ILE A 393 6.11 13.93 35.99
CA ILE A 393 6.08 13.98 37.46
C ILE A 393 5.94 15.43 37.90
N ASP A 394 4.76 15.98 37.64
CA ASP A 394 4.43 17.39 37.89
C ASP A 394 2.99 17.57 38.40
N GLN A 395 2.25 16.50 38.67
CA GLN A 395 0.89 16.57 39.21
C GLN A 395 0.95 16.96 40.68
N PRO A 396 0.43 18.13 41.09
CA PRO A 396 0.31 18.44 42.51
C PRO A 396 -0.80 17.58 43.13
N GLU A 397 -0.46 16.90 44.22
CA GLU A 397 -1.39 16.14 45.03
C GLU A 397 -1.33 16.61 46.49
N SER A 398 -2.49 16.88 47.07
CA SER A 398 -2.61 17.19 48.50
C SER A 398 -3.19 15.99 49.22
N GLN A 399 -2.33 15.31 49.99
CA GLN A 399 -2.69 14.13 50.75
C GLN A 399 -3.16 14.52 52.14
N ILE A 400 -4.37 14.09 52.52
CA ILE A 400 -4.88 14.24 53.89
C ILE A 400 -4.32 13.08 54.72
N VAL A 401 -3.41 13.39 55.64
CA VAL A 401 -2.80 12.43 56.56
C VAL A 401 -3.50 12.51 57.90
N ILE A 402 -4.24 11.45 58.23
CA ILE A 402 -5.04 11.36 59.47
C ILE A 402 -4.16 10.84 60.61
N ASP A 403 -4.21 11.52 61.75
CA ASP A 403 -3.54 11.14 62.99
C ASP A 403 -4.40 10.13 63.74
N HIS A 404 -4.04 8.85 63.62
CA HIS A 404 -4.78 7.74 64.22
C HIS A 404 -4.84 7.82 65.75
N ASP A 405 -3.83 8.38 66.41
CA ASP A 405 -3.80 8.51 67.87
C ASP A 405 -4.82 9.56 68.32
N LYS A 406 -4.89 10.71 67.64
CA LYS A 406 -5.91 11.73 67.93
C LYS A 406 -7.33 11.27 67.64
N VAL A 407 -7.53 10.53 66.55
CA VAL A 407 -8.82 9.91 66.22
C VAL A 407 -9.26 8.98 67.36
N ALA A 408 -8.37 8.14 67.87
CA ALA A 408 -8.66 7.24 69.00
C ALA A 408 -8.93 7.99 70.31
N MET A 409 -8.14 9.02 70.63
CA MET A 409 -8.34 9.84 71.84
C MET A 409 -9.69 10.57 71.86
N LEU A 410 -10.16 11.01 70.69
CA LEU A 410 -11.45 11.68 70.53
C LEU A 410 -12.62 10.69 70.33
N GLY A 411 -12.35 9.38 70.31
CA GLY A 411 -13.35 8.34 70.12
C GLY A 411 -14.01 8.33 68.74
N LEU A 412 -13.36 8.89 67.70
CA LEU A 412 -13.90 8.99 66.35
C LEU A 412 -13.80 7.64 65.60
N ASP A 413 -14.76 7.36 64.71
CA ASP A 413 -14.73 6.18 63.83
C ASP A 413 -14.13 6.55 62.46
N MET A 414 -13.05 5.85 62.07
CA MET A 414 -12.40 6.02 60.76
C MET A 414 -13.35 5.76 59.59
N LYS A 415 -14.31 4.84 59.74
CA LYS A 415 -15.32 4.58 58.70
C LYS A 415 -16.23 5.80 58.50
N GLN A 416 -16.64 6.44 59.59
CA GLN A 416 -17.48 7.64 59.53
C GLN A 416 -16.70 8.82 58.95
N ILE A 417 -15.44 9.03 59.38
CA ILE A 417 -14.56 10.06 58.81
C ILE A 417 -14.42 9.87 57.29
N GLY A 418 -14.14 8.63 56.85
CA GLY A 418 -14.04 8.30 55.43
C GLY A 418 -15.36 8.57 54.68
N ALA A 419 -16.50 8.22 55.26
CA ALA A 419 -17.82 8.47 54.66
C ALA A 419 -18.12 9.98 54.54
N ASP A 420 -17.85 10.76 55.57
CA ASP A 420 -18.06 12.21 55.61
C ASP A 420 -17.19 12.91 54.56
N LEU A 421 -15.88 12.61 54.53
CA LEU A 421 -14.95 13.19 53.55
C LEU A 421 -15.32 12.81 52.11
N SER A 422 -15.72 11.56 51.90
CA SER A 422 -16.12 11.11 50.56
C SER A 422 -17.44 11.75 50.09
N ALA A 423 -18.36 12.03 51.02
CA ALA A 423 -19.60 12.76 50.73
C ALA A 423 -19.34 14.27 50.51
N MET A 424 -18.33 14.85 51.17
CA MET A 424 -18.01 16.27 51.02
C MET A 424 -17.25 16.57 49.72
N VAL A 425 -16.21 15.80 49.42
CA VAL A 425 -15.24 16.10 48.34
C VAL A 425 -15.33 15.08 47.20
N GLY A 426 -15.46 13.79 47.53
CA GLY A 426 -15.32 12.68 46.60
C GLY A 426 -16.45 12.52 45.58
N GLY A 427 -17.60 13.20 45.76
CA GLY A 427 -18.74 13.07 44.86
C GLY A 427 -19.31 11.65 44.85
N ASN A 428 -19.41 11.04 46.04
CA ASN A 428 -19.88 9.67 46.16
C ASN A 428 -21.34 9.51 45.70
N PHE A 429 -21.58 8.43 44.96
CA PHE A 429 -22.93 8.00 44.61
C PHE A 429 -23.67 7.47 45.85
N VAL A 430 -24.85 8.01 46.15
CA VAL A 430 -25.69 7.54 47.25
C VAL A 430 -26.80 6.62 46.76
N ASN A 431 -27.63 7.11 45.83
CA ASN A 431 -28.74 6.36 45.29
C ASN A 431 -29.15 6.89 43.90
N TRP A 432 -30.13 6.21 43.30
CA TRP A 432 -30.79 6.64 42.08
C TRP A 432 -32.14 7.27 42.40
N PHE A 433 -32.49 8.30 41.63
CA PHE A 433 -33.82 8.91 41.64
C PHE A 433 -34.38 8.94 40.20
N ASN A 434 -35.67 8.65 40.05
CA ASN A 434 -36.32 8.64 38.74
C ASN A 434 -37.00 10.00 38.49
N ILE A 435 -36.65 10.65 37.38
CA ILE A 435 -37.42 11.77 36.84
C ILE A 435 -37.65 11.56 35.34
N SER A 436 -38.91 11.65 34.92
CA SER A 436 -39.33 11.46 33.52
C SER A 436 -38.88 10.13 32.91
N GLY A 437 -38.89 9.04 33.69
CA GLY A 437 -38.54 7.69 33.22
C GLY A 437 -37.04 7.44 33.08
N ARG A 438 -36.18 8.41 33.42
CA ARG A 438 -34.73 8.27 33.44
C ARG A 438 -34.23 8.18 34.87
N SER A 439 -33.23 7.33 35.09
CA SER A 439 -32.59 7.14 36.39
C SER A 439 -31.40 8.11 36.52
N TYR A 440 -31.45 9.00 37.52
CA TYR A 440 -30.41 9.98 37.81
C TYR A 440 -29.65 9.62 39.08
N ARG A 441 -28.34 9.80 39.06
CA ARG A 441 -27.49 9.61 40.23
C ARG A 441 -27.64 10.79 41.19
N VAL A 442 -27.84 10.50 42.46
CA VAL A 442 -27.75 11.51 43.53
C VAL A 442 -26.33 11.48 44.08
N ILE A 443 -25.62 12.60 43.90
CA ILE A 443 -24.23 12.78 44.31
C ILE A 443 -24.19 13.97 45.28
N PRO A 444 -24.19 13.76 46.60
CA PRO A 444 -23.89 14.81 47.55
C PRO A 444 -22.46 15.29 47.36
N GLN A 445 -22.28 16.60 47.39
CA GLN A 445 -20.97 17.24 47.36
C GLN A 445 -21.09 18.64 47.97
N VAL A 446 -20.04 19.10 48.64
CA VAL A 446 -19.95 20.49 49.10
C VAL A 446 -19.91 21.44 47.90
N GLN A 447 -20.48 22.63 48.05
CA GLN A 447 -20.47 23.65 46.99
C GLN A 447 -19.05 23.94 46.52
N ARG A 448 -18.87 24.16 45.21
CA ARG A 448 -17.53 24.35 44.60
C ARG A 448 -16.72 25.47 45.28
N VAL A 449 -17.38 26.55 45.72
CA VAL A 449 -16.75 27.72 46.35
C VAL A 449 -16.05 27.41 47.68
N ASP A 450 -16.53 26.38 48.40
CA ASP A 450 -15.99 25.98 49.71
C ASP A 450 -14.94 24.86 49.59
N ARG A 451 -14.56 24.48 48.37
CA ARG A 451 -13.57 23.41 48.08
C ARG A 451 -12.67 23.74 46.90
N LEU A 452 -12.33 25.01 46.73
CA LEU A 452 -11.43 25.48 45.67
C LEU A 452 -9.97 25.13 45.94
N ASN A 453 -9.57 25.07 47.22
CA ASN A 453 -8.21 24.75 47.62
C ASN A 453 -8.18 23.71 48.76
N PRO A 454 -7.08 22.96 48.90
CA PRO A 454 -6.94 21.95 49.95
C PRO A 454 -7.07 22.52 51.38
N SER A 455 -6.60 23.74 51.63
CA SER A 455 -6.66 24.34 52.98
C SER A 455 -8.09 24.61 53.45
N GLN A 456 -9.06 24.75 52.55
CA GLN A 456 -10.48 24.83 52.94
C GLN A 456 -10.98 23.53 53.59
N LEU A 457 -10.36 22.38 53.31
CA LEU A 457 -10.72 21.10 53.93
C LEU A 457 -10.44 21.10 55.45
N GLU A 458 -9.47 21.89 55.91
CA GLU A 458 -9.12 22.02 57.33
C GLU A 458 -10.26 22.62 58.17
N ASN A 459 -11.11 23.42 57.52
CA ASN A 459 -12.28 24.07 58.11
C ASN A 459 -13.55 23.22 57.98
N MET A 460 -13.48 22.04 57.36
CA MET A 460 -14.60 21.11 57.29
C MET A 460 -14.71 20.31 58.59
N TYR A 461 -15.93 19.90 58.92
CA TYR A 461 -16.22 19.16 60.14
C TYR A 461 -16.54 17.71 59.83
N VAL A 462 -16.02 16.79 60.64
CA VAL A 462 -16.39 15.38 60.63
C VAL A 462 -17.27 15.05 61.83
N THR A 463 -18.10 14.03 61.69
CA THR A 463 -19.05 13.60 62.72
C THR A 463 -18.32 12.76 63.77
N GLY A 464 -18.35 13.21 65.02
CA GLY A 464 -17.83 12.48 66.18
C GLY A 464 -18.90 11.86 67.08
N PRO A 465 -18.49 11.23 68.20
CA PRO A 465 -19.42 10.69 69.19
C PRO A 465 -20.48 11.69 69.62
N ASN A 466 -21.69 11.20 69.88
CA ASN A 466 -22.85 12.02 70.26
C ASN A 466 -23.19 13.12 69.23
N ASN A 467 -22.88 12.91 67.95
CA ASN A 467 -23.17 13.84 66.86
C ASN A 467 -22.48 15.21 67.01
N GLN A 468 -21.35 15.25 67.74
CA GLN A 468 -20.52 16.45 67.86
C GLN A 468 -19.65 16.62 66.62
N LEU A 469 -19.59 17.84 66.11
CA LEU A 469 -18.80 18.17 64.92
C LEU A 469 -17.36 18.52 65.34
N VAL A 470 -16.40 17.78 64.80
CA VAL A 470 -14.97 18.00 65.05
C VAL A 470 -14.32 18.54 63.78
N PRO A 471 -13.62 19.68 63.81
CA PRO A 471 -12.95 20.21 62.63
C PRO A 471 -11.81 19.28 62.20
N LEU A 472 -11.70 19.04 60.89
CA LEU A 472 -10.76 18.08 60.31
C LEU A 472 -9.30 18.41 60.66
N SER A 473 -8.96 19.69 60.76
CA SER A 473 -7.64 20.19 61.21
C SER A 473 -7.20 19.68 62.59
N THR A 474 -8.12 19.25 63.45
CA THR A 474 -7.76 18.69 64.76
C THR A 474 -7.10 17.32 64.63
N ILE A 475 -7.55 16.53 63.64
CA ILE A 475 -7.24 15.10 63.51
C ILE A 475 -6.49 14.75 62.23
N ALA A 476 -6.32 15.69 61.31
CA ALA A 476 -5.64 15.46 60.05
C ALA A 476 -4.73 16.65 59.69
N THR A 477 -3.69 16.34 58.93
CA THR A 477 -2.75 17.31 58.37
C THR A 477 -2.69 17.15 56.85
N ILE A 478 -2.50 18.23 56.12
CA ILE A 478 -2.38 18.19 54.66
C ILE A 478 -0.91 18.18 54.29
N GLN A 479 -0.48 17.15 53.55
CA GLN A 479 0.86 17.04 52.99
C GLN A 479 0.79 17.21 51.47
N ASN A 480 1.52 18.19 50.95
CA ASN A 480 1.60 18.41 49.50
C ASN A 480 2.77 17.61 48.94
N ARG A 481 2.52 16.86 47.87
CA ARG A 481 3.53 16.11 47.12
C ARG A 481 3.28 16.25 45.62
N THR A 482 4.31 15.96 44.83
CA THR A 482 4.21 15.90 43.38
C THR A 482 4.23 14.44 42.96
N VAL A 483 3.24 14.03 42.18
CA VAL A 483 3.10 12.65 41.71
C VAL A 483 3.11 12.57 40.18
N PRO A 484 3.35 11.39 39.61
CA PRO A 484 3.18 11.18 38.18
C PRO A 484 1.73 11.37 37.74
N ARG A 485 1.48 12.05 36.60
CA ARG A 485 0.13 12.19 36.02
C ARG A 485 -0.45 10.84 35.60
N SER A 486 0.39 10.01 34.99
CA SER A 486 0.07 8.66 34.54
C SER A 486 1.31 7.79 34.59
N LEU A 487 1.13 6.52 34.90
CA LEU A 487 2.18 5.50 34.89
C LEU A 487 1.96 4.53 33.74
N SER A 488 2.72 4.70 32.67
CA SER A 488 2.65 3.84 31.50
C SER A 488 3.33 2.49 31.77
N ARG A 489 2.72 1.41 31.26
CA ARG A 489 3.27 0.07 31.32
C ARG A 489 3.19 -0.59 29.95
N MET A 490 4.24 -1.36 29.63
CA MET A 490 4.34 -2.08 28.37
C MET A 490 4.88 -3.48 28.62
N GLN A 491 4.18 -4.51 28.13
CA GLN A 491 4.53 -5.92 28.38
C GLN A 491 4.80 -6.23 29.87
N GLN A 492 3.95 -5.70 30.77
CA GLN A 492 4.04 -5.83 32.23
C GLN A 492 5.25 -5.11 32.89
N LEU A 493 6.05 -4.36 32.14
CA LEU A 493 7.15 -3.53 32.66
C LEU A 493 6.73 -2.06 32.79
N ASN A 494 7.40 -1.32 33.67
CA ASN A 494 7.28 0.14 33.69
C ASN A 494 7.86 0.68 32.39
N ALA A 495 7.19 1.66 31.80
CA ALA A 495 7.60 2.20 30.52
C ALA A 495 7.41 3.71 30.42
N VAL A 496 8.30 4.34 29.65
CA VAL A 496 8.17 5.74 29.25
C VAL A 496 8.16 5.78 27.73
N ARG A 497 7.15 6.42 27.15
CA ARG A 497 6.97 6.57 25.71
C ARG A 497 7.47 7.93 25.26
N ILE A 498 8.36 7.92 24.28
CA ILE A 498 8.76 9.08 23.49
C ILE A 498 7.98 9.05 22.18
N MET A 499 7.27 10.13 21.88
CA MET A 499 6.49 10.28 20.65
C MET A 499 7.04 11.41 19.80
N GLY A 500 6.80 11.37 18.48
CA GLY A 500 7.10 12.55 17.67
C GLY A 500 6.89 12.39 16.18
N VAL A 501 7.03 13.52 15.48
CA VAL A 501 7.02 13.59 14.01
C VAL A 501 8.46 13.79 13.51
N PRO A 502 9.03 12.84 12.76
CA PRO A 502 10.40 12.95 12.28
C PRO A 502 10.56 14.06 11.23
N THR A 503 11.70 14.74 11.22
CA THR A 503 12.10 15.65 10.13
C THR A 503 12.46 14.86 8.87
N GLY A 504 13.14 13.72 9.05
CA GLY A 504 13.57 12.80 8.01
C GLY A 504 12.60 11.66 7.72
N GLY A 505 13.13 10.44 7.54
CA GLY A 505 12.34 9.21 7.44
C GLY A 505 12.13 8.56 8.81
N LEU A 506 11.02 7.86 8.98
CA LEU A 506 10.69 7.13 10.21
C LEU A 506 11.81 6.15 10.62
N ASP A 507 12.35 5.40 9.65
CA ASP A 507 13.46 4.45 9.89
C ASP A 507 14.70 5.14 10.47
N ALA A 508 15.06 6.32 9.95
CA ALA A 508 16.23 7.07 10.35
C ALA A 508 16.08 7.63 11.78
N ALA A 509 14.89 8.13 12.12
CA ALA A 509 14.59 8.62 13.46
C ALA A 509 14.62 7.48 14.49
N LEU A 510 14.04 6.32 14.17
CA LEU A 510 14.08 5.16 15.04
C LEU A 510 15.50 4.62 15.22
N LYS A 511 16.29 4.52 14.14
CA LYS A 511 17.71 4.12 14.22
C LYS A 511 18.51 5.07 15.11
N PHE A 512 18.30 6.37 14.98
CA PHE A 512 18.95 7.35 15.84
C PHE A 512 18.60 7.11 17.32
N LEU A 513 17.31 6.92 17.64
CA LEU A 513 16.87 6.62 19.00
C LEU A 513 17.44 5.29 19.51
N GLU A 514 17.48 4.25 18.68
CA GLU A 514 18.06 2.94 18.99
C GLU A 514 19.56 3.03 19.28
N ASP A 515 20.31 3.74 18.44
CA ASP A 515 21.76 3.92 18.59
C ASP A 515 22.09 4.72 19.86
N GLU A 516 21.35 5.79 20.13
CA GLU A 516 21.51 6.58 21.35
C GLU A 516 21.03 5.85 22.60
N ALA A 517 19.96 5.06 22.49
CA ALA A 517 19.49 4.18 23.56
C ALA A 517 20.55 3.12 23.89
N ALA A 518 21.16 2.48 22.89
CA ALA A 518 22.21 1.49 23.09
C ALA A 518 23.46 2.06 23.79
N ARG A 519 23.74 3.35 23.63
CA ARG A 519 24.84 4.06 24.29
C ARG A 519 24.51 4.53 25.70
N THR A 520 23.25 4.87 25.96
CA THR A 520 22.84 5.59 27.18
C THR A 520 22.17 4.68 28.20
N LEU A 521 21.42 3.69 27.74
CA LEU A 521 20.63 2.82 28.61
C LEU A 521 21.52 1.78 29.29
N PRO A 522 21.40 1.62 30.63
CA PRO A 522 22.05 0.53 31.35
C PRO A 522 21.58 -0.85 30.90
N LYS A 523 22.34 -1.90 31.25
CA LYS A 523 21.88 -3.29 31.06
C LYS A 523 20.58 -3.54 31.84
N GLY A 524 19.62 -4.22 31.21
CA GLY A 524 18.30 -4.51 31.80
C GLY A 524 17.17 -3.59 31.36
N TYR A 525 17.47 -2.57 30.55
CA TYR A 525 16.46 -1.77 29.85
C TYR A 525 16.16 -2.40 28.49
N LEU A 526 14.88 -2.43 28.14
CA LEU A 526 14.37 -2.95 26.87
C LEU A 526 13.76 -1.81 26.08
N ILE A 527 13.79 -1.94 24.76
CA ILE A 527 13.16 -1.00 23.83
C ILE A 527 11.98 -1.72 23.17
N ASP A 528 10.83 -1.06 23.10
CA ASP A 528 9.66 -1.54 22.37
C ASP A 528 9.06 -0.39 21.55
N TYR A 529 8.14 -0.72 20.64
CA TYR A 529 7.51 0.21 19.70
C TYR A 529 6.02 -0.07 19.62
N THR A 530 5.24 0.94 19.27
CA THR A 530 3.82 0.79 18.90
C THR A 530 3.53 1.49 17.57
N GLY A 531 2.27 1.51 17.15
CA GLY A 531 1.85 2.21 15.93
C GLY A 531 2.63 1.83 14.67
N GLU A 532 2.93 2.84 13.85
CA GLU A 532 3.71 2.69 12.61
C GLU A 532 5.16 2.25 12.88
N SER A 533 5.73 2.64 14.03
CA SER A 533 7.11 2.29 14.41
C SER A 533 7.28 0.77 14.54
N ARG A 534 6.32 0.10 15.20
CA ARG A 534 6.30 -1.37 15.29
C ARG A 534 6.13 -2.03 13.94
N GLN A 535 5.22 -1.51 13.11
CA GLN A 535 4.95 -2.07 11.78
C GLN A 535 6.20 -1.99 10.91
N LEU A 536 6.91 -0.85 10.92
CA LEU A 536 8.15 -0.69 10.18
C LEU A 536 9.24 -1.68 10.64
N ARG A 537 9.40 -1.89 11.95
CA ARG A 537 10.42 -2.83 12.48
C ARG A 537 10.05 -4.30 12.28
N ALA A 538 8.79 -4.66 12.45
CA ALA A 538 8.32 -6.04 12.32
C ALA A 538 8.12 -6.48 10.85
N GLU A 539 7.77 -5.54 9.96
CA GLU A 539 7.36 -5.84 8.58
C GLU A 539 8.30 -5.25 7.53
N GLY A 540 9.09 -4.21 7.85
CA GLY A 540 9.95 -3.53 6.88
C GLY A 540 10.98 -4.43 6.19
N ASN A 541 11.46 -5.48 6.86
CA ASN A 541 12.43 -6.42 6.29
C ASN A 541 11.78 -7.59 5.53
N LYS A 542 10.45 -7.68 5.47
CA LYS A 542 9.72 -8.78 4.80
C LYS A 542 9.53 -8.56 3.29
N PHE A 543 9.72 -7.34 2.80
CA PHE A 543 9.58 -7.04 1.37
C PHE A 543 10.64 -7.77 0.52
N LEU A 544 11.93 -7.62 0.85
CA LEU A 544 13.02 -8.21 0.06
C LEU A 544 12.89 -9.74 -0.08
N PRO A 545 12.59 -10.53 0.97
CA PRO A 545 12.36 -11.96 0.81
C PRO A 545 11.09 -12.27 -0.01
N ALA A 546 10.00 -11.49 0.13
CA ALA A 546 8.81 -11.68 -0.71
C ALA A 546 9.08 -11.38 -2.19
N PHE A 547 9.84 -10.32 -2.48
CA PHE A 547 10.26 -9.95 -3.84
C PHE A 547 11.19 -11.01 -4.46
N ALA A 548 12.16 -11.50 -3.69
CA ALA A 548 13.04 -12.59 -4.13
C ALA A 548 12.25 -13.88 -4.41
N LEU A 549 11.30 -14.22 -3.53
CA LEU A 549 10.40 -15.35 -3.73
C LEU A 549 9.53 -15.19 -4.98
N ALA A 550 9.04 -13.99 -5.28
CA ALA A 550 8.29 -13.72 -6.53
C ALA A 550 9.14 -13.96 -7.78
N ILE A 551 10.39 -13.50 -7.81
CA ILE A 551 11.31 -13.78 -8.92
C ILE A 551 11.57 -15.29 -9.07
N VAL A 552 11.77 -16.00 -7.96
CA VAL A 552 11.97 -17.46 -7.97
C VAL A 552 10.71 -18.17 -8.47
N MET A 553 9.52 -17.77 -8.04
CA MET A 553 8.25 -18.35 -8.50
C MET A 553 8.05 -18.14 -10.00
N ILE A 554 8.33 -16.94 -10.52
CA ILE A 554 8.30 -16.67 -11.96
C ILE A 554 9.31 -17.57 -12.68
N PHE A 555 10.53 -17.66 -12.17
CA PHE A 555 11.56 -18.50 -12.77
C PHE A 555 11.12 -19.96 -12.87
N LEU A 556 10.55 -20.52 -11.81
CA LEU A 556 10.07 -21.91 -11.77
C LEU A 556 8.89 -22.14 -12.74
N VAL A 557 7.93 -21.21 -12.78
CA VAL A 557 6.79 -21.27 -13.70
C VAL A 557 7.27 -21.26 -15.16
N LEU A 558 8.15 -20.31 -15.49
CA LEU A 558 8.71 -20.22 -16.84
C LEU A 558 9.58 -21.43 -17.17
N ALA A 559 10.36 -21.95 -16.21
CA ALA A 559 11.20 -23.12 -16.43
C ALA A 559 10.37 -24.36 -16.73
N ALA A 560 9.29 -24.58 -15.98
CA ALA A 560 8.33 -25.66 -16.21
C ALA A 560 7.68 -25.53 -17.59
N GLN A 561 7.34 -24.30 -18.00
CA GLN A 561 6.65 -24.06 -19.25
C GLN A 561 7.52 -24.15 -20.49
N PHE A 562 8.73 -23.59 -20.46
CA PHE A 562 9.68 -23.66 -21.56
C PHE A 562 10.44 -24.99 -21.58
N ASN A 563 10.25 -25.84 -20.56
CA ASN A 563 11.02 -27.06 -20.34
C ASN A 563 12.54 -26.80 -20.42
N SER A 564 12.97 -25.68 -19.83
CA SER A 564 14.32 -25.14 -20.00
C SER A 564 14.65 -24.17 -18.86
N PHE A 565 15.84 -24.30 -18.28
CA PHE A 565 16.32 -23.34 -17.28
C PHE A 565 16.94 -22.10 -17.91
N ARG A 566 17.32 -22.13 -19.20
CA ARG A 566 18.03 -21.01 -19.86
C ARG A 566 17.08 -19.92 -20.34
N ASP A 567 15.94 -20.29 -20.90
CA ASP A 567 14.96 -19.33 -21.43
C ASP A 567 14.39 -18.40 -20.34
N PRO A 568 14.02 -18.90 -19.14
CA PRO A 568 13.63 -18.04 -18.02
C PRO A 568 14.72 -17.07 -17.57
N PHE A 569 15.99 -17.50 -17.56
CA PHE A 569 17.11 -16.61 -17.23
C PHE A 569 17.26 -15.47 -18.23
N ILE A 570 17.09 -15.75 -19.53
CA ILE A 570 17.14 -14.72 -20.58
C ILE A 570 16.03 -13.69 -20.38
N ILE A 571 14.81 -14.17 -20.10
CA ILE A 571 13.63 -13.32 -19.89
C ILE A 571 13.84 -12.44 -18.64
N LEU A 572 14.18 -13.04 -17.50
CA LEU A 572 14.31 -12.32 -16.23
C LEU A 572 15.49 -11.34 -16.24
N LEU A 573 16.69 -11.78 -16.62
CA LEU A 573 17.87 -10.91 -16.66
C LEU A 573 17.75 -9.81 -17.72
N GLY A 574 17.06 -10.10 -18.83
CA GLY A 574 16.94 -9.17 -19.95
C GLY A 574 15.84 -8.13 -19.81
N SER A 575 14.93 -8.26 -18.84
CA SER A 575 13.81 -7.33 -18.67
C SER A 575 13.72 -6.74 -17.26
N VAL A 576 13.93 -7.55 -16.21
CA VAL A 576 13.64 -7.15 -14.83
C VAL A 576 14.58 -6.05 -14.31
N PRO A 577 15.93 -6.18 -14.38
CA PRO A 577 16.82 -5.13 -13.86
C PRO A 577 16.61 -3.76 -14.52
N LEU A 578 16.24 -3.75 -15.79
CA LEU A 578 16.02 -2.53 -16.57
C LEU A 578 14.68 -1.88 -16.24
N ALA A 579 13.66 -2.69 -16.01
CA ALA A 579 12.38 -2.20 -15.51
C ALA A 579 12.53 -1.64 -14.09
N LEU A 580 13.29 -2.32 -13.22
CA LEU A 580 13.61 -1.82 -11.89
C LEU A 580 14.39 -0.50 -11.94
N PHE A 581 15.35 -0.36 -12.85
CA PHE A 581 16.03 0.91 -13.08
C PHE A 581 15.04 2.02 -13.44
N GLY A 582 14.14 1.76 -14.39
CA GLY A 582 13.12 2.71 -14.82
C GLY A 582 12.15 3.11 -13.71
N ALA A 583 11.75 2.16 -12.86
CA ALA A 583 10.87 2.40 -11.73
C ALA A 583 11.57 3.16 -10.59
N LEU A 584 12.79 2.73 -10.22
CA LEU A 584 13.57 3.34 -9.16
C LEU A 584 14.06 4.74 -9.52
N LEU A 585 14.06 5.12 -10.81
CA LEU A 585 14.38 6.48 -11.22
C LEU A 585 13.46 7.49 -10.53
N PHE A 586 12.17 7.21 -10.47
CA PHE A 586 11.18 8.10 -9.86
C PHE A 586 11.20 8.07 -8.33
N THR A 587 11.76 7.01 -7.72
CA THR A 587 11.98 6.97 -6.27
C THR A 587 13.27 7.65 -5.85
N PHE A 588 14.33 7.45 -6.64
CA PHE A 588 15.66 7.99 -6.40
C PHE A 588 15.73 9.49 -6.64
N LEU A 589 15.02 9.99 -7.66
CA LEU A 589 14.93 11.44 -7.92
C LEU A 589 14.19 12.20 -6.80
N LYS A 590 13.46 11.50 -5.92
CA LYS A 590 12.94 12.10 -4.68
C LYS A 590 14.10 12.28 -3.71
N MET A 591 14.72 13.46 -3.71
CA MET A 591 15.87 13.72 -2.84
C MET A 591 15.48 13.56 -1.35
N PRO A 592 16.43 13.14 -0.49
CA PRO A 592 16.20 13.04 0.96
C PRO A 592 15.94 14.38 1.66
N ASN A 593 16.18 15.52 0.99
CA ASN A 593 16.06 16.84 1.57
C ASN A 593 14.66 17.45 1.32
N PRO A 594 13.79 17.54 2.34
CA PRO A 594 12.43 18.07 2.21
C PRO A 594 12.37 19.59 1.94
N ASN A 595 13.50 20.31 1.99
CA ASN A 595 13.53 21.77 1.88
C ASN A 595 13.88 22.30 0.48
N VAL A 596 14.16 21.43 -0.50
CA VAL A 596 14.47 21.85 -1.88
C VAL A 596 13.37 21.34 -2.80
N THR A 597 12.41 22.20 -3.12
CA THR A 597 11.35 21.87 -4.09
C THR A 597 11.98 21.73 -5.48
N PHE A 598 11.93 20.54 -6.07
CA PHE A 598 12.39 20.31 -7.44
C PHE A 598 11.19 20.27 -8.38
N PHE A 599 11.40 20.58 -9.67
CA PHE A 599 10.32 20.50 -10.66
C PHE A 599 9.75 19.08 -10.81
N THR A 600 10.41 18.05 -10.27
CA THR A 600 10.01 16.64 -10.27
C THR A 600 9.25 16.19 -9.02
N ASP A 601 9.00 17.04 -8.02
CA ASP A 601 8.34 16.59 -6.78
C ASP A 601 6.95 15.98 -7.03
N LYS A 602 6.25 16.47 -8.05
CA LYS A 602 4.97 15.90 -8.50
C LYS A 602 5.09 14.53 -9.16
N TRP A 603 6.26 14.20 -9.71
CA TRP A 603 6.55 12.97 -10.43
C TRP A 603 7.47 12.02 -9.64
N THR A 604 7.56 12.18 -8.32
CA THR A 604 8.44 11.34 -7.50
C THR A 604 7.70 10.68 -6.33
N THR A 605 8.10 9.45 -6.01
CA THR A 605 7.53 8.67 -4.90
C THR A 605 8.62 8.20 -3.94
N THR A 606 8.25 7.76 -2.76
CA THR A 606 9.11 7.06 -1.81
C THR A 606 9.06 5.56 -2.05
N LEU A 607 10.01 4.82 -1.45
CA LEU A 607 9.90 3.36 -1.31
C LEU A 607 8.97 3.04 -0.15
N ASN A 608 7.70 2.81 -0.50
CA ASN A 608 6.61 2.41 0.39
C ASN A 608 5.92 1.13 -0.09
N ILE A 609 4.98 0.59 0.69
CA ILE A 609 4.25 -0.64 0.38
C ILE A 609 3.59 -0.63 -1.02
N TYR A 610 3.01 0.50 -1.46
CA TYR A 610 2.35 0.62 -2.76
C TYR A 610 3.36 0.59 -3.91
N SER A 611 4.46 1.34 -3.77
CA SER A 611 5.56 1.33 -4.74
C SER A 611 6.22 -0.05 -4.84
N GLN A 612 6.34 -0.77 -3.72
CA GLN A 612 6.90 -2.12 -3.63
C GLN A 612 6.02 -3.14 -4.35
N VAL A 613 4.70 -3.08 -4.14
CA VAL A 613 3.73 -3.91 -4.86
C VAL A 613 3.74 -3.57 -6.35
N GLY A 614 3.89 -2.29 -6.70
CA GLY A 614 4.12 -1.84 -8.08
C GLY A 614 5.39 -2.46 -8.70
N LEU A 615 6.50 -2.50 -7.97
CA LEU A 615 7.76 -3.12 -8.42
C LEU A 615 7.58 -4.61 -8.66
N VAL A 616 6.90 -5.32 -7.75
CA VAL A 616 6.62 -6.77 -7.89
C VAL A 616 5.74 -7.01 -9.12
N THR A 617 4.66 -6.24 -9.26
CA THR A 617 3.75 -6.29 -10.42
C THR A 617 4.51 -6.06 -11.72
N LEU A 618 5.37 -5.05 -11.75
CA LEU A 618 6.20 -4.69 -12.91
C LEU A 618 7.07 -5.85 -13.40
N VAL A 619 7.61 -6.68 -12.50
CA VAL A 619 8.39 -7.89 -12.87
C VAL A 619 7.54 -8.81 -13.74
N GLY A 620 6.30 -9.08 -13.35
CA GLY A 620 5.37 -9.92 -14.14
C GLY A 620 5.03 -9.29 -15.49
N LEU A 621 4.68 -8.00 -15.48
CA LEU A 621 4.29 -7.27 -16.69
C LEU A 621 5.42 -7.16 -17.71
N ILE A 622 6.64 -6.88 -17.27
CA ILE A 622 7.77 -6.75 -18.19
C ILE A 622 8.24 -8.12 -18.70
N SER A 623 8.14 -9.16 -17.87
CA SER A 623 8.48 -10.53 -18.28
C SER A 623 7.62 -11.00 -19.45
N ARG A 624 6.34 -10.56 -19.53
CA ARG A 624 5.44 -10.80 -20.67
C ARG A 624 6.08 -10.47 -22.02
N ASN A 625 6.74 -9.32 -22.11
CA ASN A 625 7.38 -8.85 -23.34
C ASN A 625 8.55 -9.76 -23.74
N GLY A 626 9.33 -10.22 -22.76
CA GLY A 626 10.40 -11.20 -22.98
C GLY A 626 9.87 -12.57 -23.40
N ILE A 627 8.82 -13.07 -22.74
CA ILE A 627 8.16 -14.36 -23.03
C ILE A 627 7.77 -14.44 -24.50
N LEU A 628 7.08 -13.43 -25.03
CA LEU A 628 6.60 -13.41 -26.41
C LEU A 628 7.72 -13.48 -27.45
N ILE A 629 8.84 -12.78 -27.20
CA ILE A 629 10.00 -12.76 -28.11
C ILE A 629 10.74 -14.09 -28.07
N VAL A 630 11.08 -14.57 -26.86
CA VAL A 630 11.88 -15.80 -26.67
C VAL A 630 11.13 -17.03 -27.16
N GLN A 631 9.82 -17.12 -26.89
CA GLN A 631 9.01 -18.24 -27.35
C GLN A 631 8.96 -18.34 -28.89
N PHE A 632 8.76 -17.22 -29.57
CA PHE A 632 8.74 -17.20 -31.04
C PHE A 632 10.12 -17.48 -31.64
N ALA A 633 11.18 -17.00 -31.00
CA ALA A 633 12.54 -17.32 -31.44
C ALA A 633 12.85 -18.82 -31.32
N ASN A 634 12.43 -19.44 -30.21
CA ASN A 634 12.60 -20.89 -30.01
C ASN A 634 11.79 -21.70 -31.02
N GLU A 635 10.56 -21.27 -31.34
CA GLU A 635 9.73 -21.92 -32.36
C GLU A 635 10.35 -21.81 -33.76
N LEU A 636 10.84 -20.62 -34.14
CA LEU A 636 11.53 -20.43 -35.43
C LEU A 636 12.81 -21.27 -35.54
N GLN A 637 13.56 -21.46 -34.44
CA GLN A 637 14.71 -22.36 -34.45
C GLN A 637 14.32 -23.82 -34.66
N ARG A 638 13.23 -24.28 -34.02
CA ARG A 638 12.69 -25.63 -34.25
C ARG A 638 12.26 -25.83 -35.70
N GLN A 639 11.83 -24.77 -36.37
CA GLN A 639 11.55 -24.77 -37.82
C GLN A 639 12.81 -24.69 -38.70
N GLY A 640 14.01 -24.82 -38.12
CA GLY A 640 15.29 -24.85 -38.83
C GLY A 640 15.94 -23.49 -39.09
N ARG A 641 15.43 -22.39 -38.53
CA ARG A 641 16.07 -21.07 -38.67
C ARG A 641 17.31 -20.98 -37.77
N ALA A 642 18.39 -20.39 -38.29
CA ALA A 642 19.58 -20.09 -37.50
C ALA A 642 19.27 -19.16 -36.32
N LYS A 643 20.00 -19.31 -35.22
CA LYS A 643 19.75 -18.60 -33.95
C LYS A 643 19.59 -17.08 -34.10
N LEU A 644 20.45 -16.44 -34.90
CA LEU A 644 20.45 -15.00 -35.14
C LEU A 644 19.24 -14.55 -35.98
N THR A 645 18.92 -15.29 -37.03
CA THR A 645 17.79 -14.95 -37.91
C THR A 645 16.47 -15.17 -37.19
N ALA A 646 16.36 -16.25 -36.42
CA ALA A 646 15.20 -16.57 -35.60
C ALA A 646 14.87 -15.45 -34.58
N ILE A 647 15.85 -14.96 -33.82
CA ILE A 647 15.60 -13.91 -32.83
C ILE A 647 15.29 -12.55 -33.46
N ALA A 648 15.94 -12.22 -34.58
CA ALA A 648 15.67 -10.98 -35.32
C ALA A 648 14.26 -10.99 -35.93
N GLU A 649 13.84 -12.12 -36.49
CA GLU A 649 12.49 -12.31 -37.05
C GLU A 649 11.42 -12.33 -35.95
N ALA A 650 11.67 -13.02 -34.84
CA ALA A 650 10.79 -13.01 -33.67
C ALA A 650 10.60 -11.59 -33.10
N ALA A 651 11.68 -10.84 -32.92
CA ALA A 651 11.60 -9.47 -32.40
C ALA A 651 10.83 -8.53 -33.34
N ARG A 652 11.00 -8.66 -34.66
CA ARG A 652 10.28 -7.84 -35.66
C ARG A 652 8.80 -8.17 -35.74
N THR A 653 8.45 -9.45 -35.70
CA THR A 653 7.05 -9.92 -35.75
C THR A 653 6.31 -9.59 -34.46
N ARG A 654 7.01 -9.57 -33.31
CA ARG A 654 6.44 -9.29 -31.99
C ARG A 654 6.50 -7.83 -31.57
N LEU A 655 7.16 -6.96 -32.33
CA LEU A 655 7.21 -5.52 -32.04
C LEU A 655 5.81 -4.90 -31.93
N ARG A 656 4.87 -5.22 -32.84
CA ARG A 656 3.53 -4.62 -32.81
C ARG A 656 2.74 -5.07 -31.59
N PRO A 657 2.57 -6.38 -31.32
CA PRO A 657 1.89 -6.83 -30.12
C PRO A 657 2.52 -6.27 -28.83
N VAL A 658 3.86 -6.32 -28.69
CA VAL A 658 4.56 -5.84 -27.49
C VAL A 658 4.36 -4.35 -27.25
N LEU A 659 4.48 -3.51 -28.29
CA LEU A 659 4.24 -2.07 -28.14
C LEU A 659 2.78 -1.76 -27.84
N MET A 660 1.85 -2.49 -28.45
CA MET A 660 0.43 -2.28 -28.25
C MET A 660 0.01 -2.59 -26.81
N THR A 661 0.43 -3.72 -26.25
CA THR A 661 0.16 -4.10 -24.85
C THR A 661 0.86 -3.15 -23.88
N SER A 662 2.14 -2.85 -24.10
CA SER A 662 2.87 -1.93 -23.23
C SER A 662 2.28 -0.51 -23.25
N ILE A 663 1.95 0.05 -24.41
CA ILE A 663 1.40 1.40 -24.51
C ILE A 663 -0.03 1.44 -23.97
N ALA A 664 -0.85 0.42 -24.20
CA ALA A 664 -2.18 0.32 -23.60
C ALA A 664 -2.10 0.27 -22.07
N THR A 665 -1.19 -0.54 -21.52
CA THR A 665 -0.98 -0.63 -20.07
C THR A 665 -0.44 0.69 -19.52
N ILE A 666 0.59 1.28 -20.12
CA ILE A 666 1.17 2.57 -19.72
C ILE A 666 0.10 3.66 -19.74
N ALA A 667 -0.67 3.78 -20.82
CA ALA A 667 -1.72 4.78 -20.95
C ALA A 667 -2.90 4.54 -20.00
N GLY A 668 -3.26 3.28 -19.75
CA GLY A 668 -4.31 2.93 -18.79
C GLY A 668 -3.93 3.23 -17.34
N HIS A 669 -2.64 3.10 -17.01
CA HIS A 669 -2.11 3.42 -15.69
C HIS A 669 -1.68 4.89 -15.56
N PHE A 670 -1.58 5.63 -16.66
CA PHE A 670 -1.16 7.04 -16.66
C PHE A 670 -2.07 7.96 -15.84
N PRO A 671 -3.42 7.84 -15.88
CA PRO A 671 -4.29 8.63 -15.01
C PRO A 671 -3.95 8.49 -13.52
N LEU A 672 -3.48 7.32 -13.09
CA LEU A 672 -3.11 7.06 -11.70
C LEU A 672 -1.94 7.90 -11.21
N THR A 673 -1.14 8.51 -12.09
CA THR A 673 0.00 9.38 -11.71
C THR A 673 -0.37 10.85 -11.61
N LEU A 674 -1.52 11.24 -12.19
CA LEU A 674 -1.98 12.62 -12.27
C LEU A 674 -3.11 12.93 -11.30
N VAL A 675 -3.46 11.97 -10.43
CA VAL A 675 -4.56 12.14 -9.50
C VAL A 675 -4.17 13.16 -8.43
N SER A 676 -5.11 14.04 -8.12
CA SER A 676 -5.05 14.95 -6.98
C SER A 676 -6.31 14.79 -6.15
N GLY A 677 -6.22 14.96 -4.83
CA GLY A 677 -7.34 14.82 -3.92
C GLY A 677 -7.26 13.59 -3.00
N PRO A 678 -8.41 13.05 -2.56
CA PRO A 678 -8.45 12.00 -1.54
C PRO A 678 -7.91 10.67 -2.07
N GLY A 679 -7.02 10.01 -1.32
CA GLY A 679 -6.42 8.74 -1.74
C GLY A 679 -5.50 8.86 -2.96
N ALA A 680 -5.03 10.07 -3.28
CA ALA A 680 -4.14 10.31 -4.42
C ALA A 680 -2.72 9.81 -4.15
N ALA A 681 -2.25 9.84 -2.90
CA ALA A 681 -0.85 9.54 -2.61
C ALA A 681 -0.53 8.05 -2.86
N ALA A 682 -1.40 7.14 -2.43
CA ALA A 682 -1.31 5.71 -2.70
C ALA A 682 -1.37 5.40 -4.21
N ARG A 683 -2.31 6.02 -4.94
CA ARG A 683 -2.50 5.84 -6.39
C ARG A 683 -1.31 6.32 -7.20
N ASN A 684 -0.83 7.53 -6.93
CA ASN A 684 0.33 8.11 -7.60
C ASN A 684 1.59 7.28 -7.33
N SER A 685 1.73 6.72 -6.12
CA SER A 685 2.90 5.91 -5.76
C SER A 685 3.02 4.64 -6.59
N ILE A 686 1.95 3.83 -6.70
CA ILE A 686 1.96 2.63 -7.53
C ILE A 686 1.97 2.97 -9.03
N GLY A 687 1.26 4.02 -9.44
CA GLY A 687 1.17 4.47 -10.82
C GLY A 687 2.53 4.90 -11.39
N LEU A 688 3.30 5.70 -10.65
CA LEU A 688 4.61 6.19 -11.10
C LEU A 688 5.60 5.05 -11.31
N VAL A 689 5.62 4.07 -10.41
CA VAL A 689 6.47 2.89 -10.51
C VAL A 689 6.11 2.05 -11.73
N LEU A 690 4.82 1.79 -11.96
CA LEU A 690 4.35 0.99 -13.09
C LEU A 690 4.58 1.71 -14.42
N VAL A 691 4.11 2.95 -14.55
CA VAL A 691 4.24 3.75 -15.78
C VAL A 691 5.70 4.00 -16.12
N GLY A 692 6.50 4.42 -15.12
CA GLY A 692 7.92 4.69 -15.29
C GLY A 692 8.72 3.44 -15.64
N GLY A 693 8.51 2.38 -14.85
CA GLY A 693 9.15 1.09 -15.04
C GLY A 693 8.82 0.43 -16.37
N MET A 694 7.55 0.46 -16.80
CA MET A 694 7.14 -0.11 -18.08
C MET A 694 7.61 0.72 -19.27
N SER A 695 7.57 2.06 -19.18
CA SER A 695 8.00 2.93 -20.28
C SER A 695 9.47 2.73 -20.60
N ILE A 696 10.33 2.80 -19.58
CA ILE A 696 11.77 2.64 -19.73
C ILE A 696 12.11 1.15 -19.97
N GLY A 697 11.50 0.25 -19.19
CA GLY A 697 11.72 -1.19 -19.28
C GLY A 697 11.36 -1.76 -20.64
N THR A 698 10.25 -1.35 -21.26
CA THR A 698 9.82 -1.86 -22.58
C THR A 698 10.84 -1.51 -23.65
N ILE A 699 11.31 -0.25 -23.68
CA ILE A 699 12.31 0.20 -24.64
C ILE A 699 13.57 -0.65 -24.50
N PHE A 700 14.09 -0.82 -23.29
CA PHE A 700 15.30 -1.62 -23.07
C PHE A 700 15.10 -3.12 -23.36
N THR A 701 13.96 -3.68 -22.96
CA THR A 701 13.63 -5.10 -23.17
C THR A 701 13.66 -5.46 -24.65
N LEU A 702 13.12 -4.58 -25.53
CA LEU A 702 13.11 -4.78 -26.98
C LEU A 702 14.51 -4.86 -27.63
N PHE A 703 15.56 -4.37 -26.99
CA PHE A 703 16.94 -4.41 -27.51
C PHE A 703 17.84 -5.39 -26.75
N ILE A 704 17.66 -5.50 -25.43
CA ILE A 704 18.53 -6.27 -24.55
C ILE A 704 18.14 -7.74 -24.54
N VAL A 705 16.84 -8.09 -24.55
CA VAL A 705 16.40 -9.49 -24.58
C VAL A 705 16.94 -10.23 -25.82
N PRO A 706 16.84 -9.69 -27.06
CA PRO A 706 17.45 -10.32 -28.23
C PRO A 706 18.97 -10.55 -28.11
N SER A 707 19.68 -9.61 -27.48
CA SER A 707 21.12 -9.68 -27.30
C SER A 707 21.51 -10.75 -26.27
N LEU A 708 20.81 -10.82 -25.13
CA LEU A 708 21.02 -11.86 -24.12
C LEU A 708 20.61 -13.25 -24.61
N TYR A 709 19.58 -13.33 -25.47
CA TYR A 709 19.21 -14.56 -26.14
C TYR A 709 20.39 -15.11 -26.99
N MET A 710 21.10 -14.24 -27.71
CA MET A 710 22.31 -14.64 -28.44
C MET A 710 23.41 -15.19 -27.52
N LEU A 711 23.55 -14.67 -26.30
CA LEU A 711 24.55 -15.12 -25.33
C LEU A 711 24.20 -16.47 -24.69
N LEU A 712 22.94 -16.67 -24.28
CA LEU A 712 22.56 -17.75 -23.36
C LEU A 712 21.68 -18.84 -23.98
N ALA A 713 20.94 -18.56 -25.06
CA ALA A 713 19.99 -19.53 -25.60
C ALA A 713 20.69 -20.76 -26.20
N LYS A 714 20.09 -21.94 -26.01
CA LYS A 714 20.55 -23.18 -26.62
C LYS A 714 20.25 -23.14 -28.12
N GLU A 715 21.15 -23.66 -28.93
CA GLU A 715 20.92 -23.82 -30.37
C GLU A 715 20.05 -25.07 -30.58
N HIS A 716 18.83 -24.87 -31.08
CA HIS A 716 17.90 -25.96 -31.41
C HIS A 716 18.06 -26.32 -32.89
N HIS A 717 19.13 -27.04 -33.24
CA HIS A 717 19.15 -27.78 -34.50
C HIS A 717 18.46 -29.13 -34.24
N GLU A 718 17.19 -29.27 -34.63
CA GLU A 718 16.75 -30.60 -35.04
C GLU A 718 17.54 -30.95 -36.30
N LYS A 719 18.16 -32.14 -36.29
CA LYS A 719 18.93 -32.69 -37.41
C LYS A 719 18.17 -32.44 -38.71
N SER A 720 18.67 -31.52 -39.52
CA SER A 720 18.25 -31.37 -40.90
C SER A 720 18.38 -32.72 -41.58
N LEU A 721 17.40 -33.06 -42.41
CA LEU A 721 17.26 -34.22 -43.29
C LEU A 721 18.45 -34.46 -44.25
N ALA A 722 19.67 -34.59 -43.72
CA ALA A 722 20.92 -34.76 -44.47
C ALA A 722 21.74 -35.97 -43.99
N GLU A 723 21.29 -36.69 -42.95
CA GLU A 723 21.86 -38.00 -42.54
C GLU A 723 20.98 -39.19 -42.99
N ALA A 724 20.04 -38.98 -43.92
CA ALA A 724 19.21 -40.05 -44.50
C ALA A 724 19.69 -40.53 -45.89
N GLU A 725 20.86 -40.07 -46.36
CA GLU A 725 21.41 -40.44 -47.68
C GLU A 725 22.78 -41.14 -47.63
N GLU A 726 23.29 -41.50 -46.46
CA GLU A 726 24.48 -42.37 -46.36
C GLU A 726 24.22 -43.58 -45.45
N GLU A 727 23.45 -44.55 -45.97
CA GLU A 727 23.65 -45.96 -45.64
C GLU A 727 24.36 -46.65 -46.81
N PRO A 728 25.43 -47.43 -46.57
CA PRO A 728 26.10 -48.18 -47.60
C PRO A 728 25.28 -49.41 -48.01
N THR A 729 25.27 -49.63 -49.33
CA THR A 729 24.87 -50.83 -50.09
C THR A 729 24.66 -52.15 -49.33
N ALA A 730 23.43 -52.67 -49.47
CA ALA A 730 23.03 -54.05 -49.80
C ALA A 730 23.90 -55.23 -49.32
N GLU A 731 23.33 -56.02 -48.40
CA GLU A 731 23.49 -57.48 -48.34
C GLU A 731 22.11 -58.15 -48.15
N ASP A 732 21.84 -59.16 -48.99
CA ASP A 732 20.63 -59.96 -49.07
C ASP A 732 20.29 -60.71 -47.78
N ILE A 733 19.08 -60.56 -47.22
CA ILE A 733 18.47 -61.58 -46.35
C ILE A 733 16.94 -61.67 -46.55
N ASP A 734 16.57 -62.75 -47.25
CA ASP A 734 15.39 -63.64 -47.20
C ASP A 734 14.04 -63.18 -46.61
N LEU A 735 12.98 -63.33 -47.40
CA LEU A 735 11.58 -63.06 -47.07
C LEU A 735 10.86 -64.37 -46.69
N THR A 736 10.60 -64.58 -45.40
CA THR A 736 9.48 -65.44 -44.96
C THR A 736 8.69 -64.80 -43.81
N PRO A 737 7.34 -64.81 -43.84
CA PRO A 737 6.52 -64.24 -42.77
C PRO A 737 6.21 -65.28 -41.69
N GLU A 738 6.65 -65.05 -40.46
CA GLU A 738 6.28 -65.85 -39.29
C GLU A 738 4.95 -65.33 -38.69
N TYR A 739 3.94 -66.20 -38.69
CA TYR A 739 2.60 -65.94 -38.15
C TYR A 739 2.63 -65.89 -36.61
N ALA A 740 2.02 -64.86 -36.02
CA ALA A 740 1.74 -64.79 -34.59
C ALA A 740 0.59 -65.75 -34.19
N PRO A 741 0.70 -66.53 -33.09
CA PRO A 741 -0.35 -67.45 -32.68
C PRO A 741 -1.52 -66.74 -31.96
N ALA A 742 -2.73 -67.21 -32.25
CA ALA A 742 -4.00 -66.73 -31.71
C ALA A 742 -4.22 -67.17 -30.25
N LEU A 743 -4.72 -66.24 -29.42
CA LEU A 743 -5.17 -66.49 -28.04
C LEU A 743 -6.57 -67.13 -28.05
N VAL A 744 -6.70 -68.29 -27.39
CA VAL A 744 -7.97 -69.01 -27.18
C VAL A 744 -8.55 -68.63 -25.81
N PRO A 745 -9.88 -68.43 -25.66
CA PRO A 745 -10.50 -68.11 -24.37
C PRO A 745 -10.59 -69.35 -23.46
N ASP A 746 -10.27 -69.17 -22.17
CA ASP A 746 -10.44 -70.22 -21.15
C ASP A 746 -11.92 -70.38 -20.75
N ALA A 747 -12.41 -71.61 -20.82
CA ALA A 747 -13.82 -71.97 -20.80
C ALA A 747 -14.42 -72.08 -19.38
N ASN A 748 -13.97 -71.28 -18.41
CA ASN A 748 -14.50 -71.30 -17.03
C ASN A 748 -14.72 -69.92 -16.40
N GLY A 749 -14.98 -68.90 -17.21
CA GLY A 749 -15.81 -67.76 -16.79
C GLY A 749 -15.37 -66.97 -15.55
N ASN A 750 -14.07 -66.91 -15.21
CA ASN A 750 -13.55 -66.09 -14.11
C ASN A 750 -12.12 -65.61 -14.40
N GLY A 751 -12.00 -64.48 -15.10
CA GLY A 751 -10.89 -63.50 -15.07
C GLY A 751 -9.46 -63.97 -15.42
N TRP A 752 -8.75 -63.18 -16.24
CA TRP A 752 -7.28 -63.32 -16.36
C TRP A 752 -6.56 -61.97 -16.22
N LYS A 753 -5.49 -62.04 -15.41
CA LYS A 753 -4.58 -60.99 -14.95
C LYS A 753 -3.61 -60.53 -16.06
N LYS A 754 -3.07 -59.33 -15.83
CA LYS A 754 -1.98 -58.63 -16.53
C LYS A 754 -0.78 -59.51 -16.92
N GLY A 755 -0.24 -59.21 -18.10
CA GLY A 755 1.20 -59.05 -18.35
C GLY A 755 1.47 -57.58 -18.61
#